data_AF-L8EW94-F1
#
_entry.id   AF-L8EW94-F1
#
_cell.length_a   1.000
_cell.length_b   1.000
_cell.length_c   1.000
_cell.angle_alpha   90.00
_cell.angle_beta   90.00
_cell.angle_gamma   90.00
#
_symmetry.space_group_name_H-M   'P 1'
#
loop_
_entity.id
_entity.type
_entity.pdbx_description
1 polymer ?
#
loop_
_entity_poly.entity_id
_entity_poly.type
_entity_poly.pdbx_seq_one_letter_code
_entity_poly.pdbx_strand_id
1 'polypeptide(L)'
;MAPRHFRGDDRVAVITGAGRGIGESLARELTQHGFRVVLGDIDKAAVQATAMAVGARAVPVAGDMRDPRTAAALVQAALQGFGRLDVWINNAGVIGDGPFEEQVPAHAARMVEVNLGAVLAGCRAVWPVMRAQGGGHIVNVASVCAVKPLAGLAVYSATKAAVAALSEALRREGRPVGIHTSVVAPYMVSTPAAAGLRQRLLRPLCPTEVARAVVGVLHRPRGCVVVPRSLGPVLSLGRLLPQRLRDLLDDVMGLDTIALNADRGQRTAYWEALTSHSLAAAPIPVSGEPAAVLDSRRGRDDAAGRSRDPSRDRAGHAPCHGTDQNSAGAMAENIDRLHPARPTAEMTQELLAVPALLGSDAAERVHQRLCESLVQPVQNLLDSGGQRWPSRLMTAVLEALGSRSRSFGPLMAAFELMYAGTSIIDDCQHDSPLRPGRSSGHVPHDTAFAVNAGTAAYFTMDRALGAALPSDSFRRMQVYEVYLAALRATHAGRALDLQGHHEEMNTALSTGHYEPLFRLLSLTHQLKPGALFGALCHTAALLAEAAPAQCSALARLGEAVGTACQITDDVADLEGVRRDGAGTQQAGENLLRAKVTFPLARTVALLPRQDATALWQSLVGGLDTDGSHRVAARIHDCGALARCRADAETLLDDAWAGVHGLLPDSLATARLRQVCTDTVYRRSVG
;
A
#
# COMPACT_ATOMS: atom_id res chain seq x y z
N MET A 1 31.10 46.22 10.49
CA MET A 1 30.72 44.81 10.75
C MET A 1 29.63 44.43 9.75
N ALA A 2 29.83 43.40 8.91
CA ALA A 2 28.76 42.93 8.02
C ALA A 2 27.57 42.39 8.85
N PRO A 3 26.31 42.71 8.50
CA PRO A 3 25.15 42.23 9.25
C PRO A 3 25.12 40.70 9.24
N ARG A 4 24.91 40.09 10.41
CA ARG A 4 24.76 38.62 10.54
C ARG A 4 23.40 38.24 9.97
N HIS A 5 23.38 37.29 9.05
CA HIS A 5 22.21 37.03 8.19
C HIS A 5 21.05 36.34 8.93
N PHE A 6 21.36 35.47 9.91
CA PHE A 6 20.40 34.92 10.86
C PHE A 6 21.03 34.86 12.27
N ARG A 7 20.57 35.71 13.20
CA ARG A 7 20.74 35.49 14.66
C ARG A 7 19.51 34.72 15.12
N GLY A 8 19.69 33.69 15.95
CA GLY A 8 18.59 32.80 16.39
C GLY A 8 17.60 33.43 17.36
N ASP A 9 17.46 34.75 17.42
CA ASP A 9 16.43 35.43 18.22
C ASP A 9 15.06 35.13 17.60
N ASP A 10 14.45 34.01 18.01
CA ASP A 10 13.15 33.48 17.56
C ASP A 10 13.02 33.11 16.07
N ARG A 11 14.13 32.75 15.42
CA ARG A 11 14.13 32.16 14.07
C ARG A 11 13.77 30.68 14.10
N VAL A 12 13.09 30.21 13.06
CA VAL A 12 12.58 28.83 12.98
C VAL A 12 13.37 28.03 11.95
N ALA A 13 13.91 26.89 12.37
CA ALA A 13 14.64 25.95 11.53
C ALA A 13 13.94 24.59 11.44
N VAL A 14 13.77 24.06 10.24
CA VAL A 14 13.36 22.67 10.01
C VAL A 14 14.58 21.82 9.71
N ILE A 15 14.69 20.64 10.33
CA ILE A 15 15.79 19.69 10.15
C ILE A 15 15.22 18.34 9.73
N THR A 16 15.68 17.80 8.61
CA THR A 16 15.33 16.42 8.20
C THR A 16 16.36 15.40 8.71
N GLY A 17 15.92 14.20 9.05
CA GLY A 17 16.79 13.17 9.64
C GLY A 17 17.31 13.55 11.03
N ALA A 18 16.45 14.15 11.85
CA ALA A 18 16.79 14.77 13.14
C ALA A 18 16.87 13.79 14.32
N GLY A 19 16.49 12.53 14.14
CA GLY A 19 16.39 11.55 15.23
C GLY A 19 17.75 11.05 15.76
N ARG A 20 18.84 11.21 15.00
CA ARG A 20 20.17 10.70 15.40
C ARG A 20 21.33 11.43 14.72
N GLY A 21 22.56 11.19 15.20
CA GLY A 21 23.79 11.58 14.53
C GLY A 21 23.89 13.09 14.26
N ILE A 22 24.13 13.47 13.00
CA ILE A 22 24.25 14.89 12.58
C ILE A 22 22.96 15.66 12.87
N GLY A 23 21.79 15.07 12.58
CA GLY A 23 20.51 15.75 12.78
C GLY A 23 20.20 16.06 14.24
N GLU A 24 20.49 15.12 15.14
CA GLU A 24 20.36 15.35 16.59
C GLU A 24 21.32 16.46 17.07
N SER A 25 22.57 16.43 16.61
CA SER A 25 23.56 17.47 16.95
C SER A 25 23.18 18.84 16.36
N LEU A 26 22.56 18.87 15.18
CA LEU A 26 22.00 20.10 14.61
C LEU A 26 20.87 20.65 15.47
N ALA A 27 19.96 19.80 15.95
CA ALA A 27 18.86 20.23 16.81
C ALA A 27 19.39 20.86 18.12
N ARG A 28 20.38 20.23 18.75
CA ARG A 28 21.03 20.75 19.96
C ARG A 28 21.78 22.05 19.71
N GLU A 29 22.62 22.10 18.67
CA GLU A 29 23.42 23.30 18.37
C GLU A 29 22.51 24.47 17.98
N LEU A 30 21.50 24.28 17.12
CA LEU A 30 20.62 25.37 16.70
C LEU A 30 19.82 25.96 17.87
N THR A 31 19.30 25.13 18.76
CA THR A 31 18.55 25.61 19.94
C THR A 31 19.45 26.34 20.95
N GLN A 32 20.72 25.93 21.11
CA GLN A 32 21.72 26.67 21.89
C GLN A 32 22.02 28.06 21.30
N HIS A 33 21.88 28.22 19.99
CA HIS A 33 22.00 29.52 19.31
C HIS A 33 20.67 30.28 19.20
N GLY A 34 19.62 29.83 19.91
CA GLY A 34 18.34 30.54 20.07
C GLY A 34 17.20 30.06 19.18
N PHE A 35 17.47 29.21 18.18
CA PHE A 35 16.45 28.81 17.21
C PHE A 35 15.32 27.99 17.85
N ARG A 36 14.13 28.10 17.26
CA ARG A 36 13.04 27.13 17.41
C ARG A 36 13.17 26.10 16.30
N VAL A 37 12.99 24.82 16.61
CA VAL A 37 13.27 23.74 15.67
C VAL A 37 12.06 22.87 15.43
N VAL A 38 11.83 22.52 14.17
CA VAL A 38 10.94 21.44 13.76
C VAL A 38 11.82 20.29 13.33
N LEU A 39 11.63 19.14 13.96
CA LEU A 39 12.50 17.97 13.82
C LEU A 39 11.76 16.90 13.03
N GLY A 40 12.21 16.61 11.82
CA GLY A 40 11.68 15.57 10.96
C GLY A 40 12.53 14.31 11.00
N ASP A 41 11.94 13.15 11.25
CA ASP A 41 12.59 11.85 11.04
C ASP A 41 11.56 10.77 10.71
N ILE A 42 12.00 9.70 10.06
CA ILE A 42 11.16 8.54 9.79
C ILE A 42 10.96 7.69 11.05
N ASP A 43 11.94 7.71 11.96
CA ASP A 43 11.86 7.05 13.25
C ASP A 43 11.20 7.97 14.28
N LYS A 44 9.91 7.69 14.53
CA LYS A 44 9.06 8.46 15.45
C LYS A 44 9.64 8.49 16.86
N ALA A 45 10.14 7.37 17.36
CA ALA A 45 10.66 7.29 18.72
C ALA A 45 11.95 8.11 18.86
N ALA A 46 12.86 8.00 17.89
CA ALA A 46 14.10 8.75 17.88
C ALA A 46 13.86 10.27 17.79
N VAL A 47 12.98 10.73 16.91
CA VAL A 47 12.72 12.18 16.77
C VAL A 47 12.00 12.76 17.99
N GLN A 48 11.13 11.99 18.63
CA GLN A 48 10.52 12.38 19.91
C GLN A 48 11.57 12.47 21.02
N ALA A 49 12.48 11.50 21.12
CA ALA A 49 13.58 11.54 22.08
C ALA A 49 14.49 12.76 21.86
N THR A 50 14.84 13.08 20.60
CA THR A 50 15.60 14.30 20.29
C THR A 50 14.83 15.55 20.71
N ALA A 51 13.53 15.65 20.39
CA ALA A 51 12.72 16.80 20.77
C ALA A 51 12.64 16.97 22.29
N MET A 52 12.46 15.87 23.03
CA MET A 52 12.48 15.89 24.50
C MET A 52 13.83 16.35 25.06
N ALA A 53 14.94 15.88 24.49
CA ALA A 53 16.29 16.27 24.92
C ALA A 53 16.63 17.74 24.61
N VAL A 54 15.99 18.32 23.60
CA VAL A 54 16.16 19.72 23.18
C VAL A 54 15.20 20.66 23.93
N GLY A 55 14.04 20.17 24.35
CA GLY A 55 13.08 20.89 25.19
C GLY A 55 12.01 21.67 24.42
N ALA A 56 11.34 22.61 25.08
CA ALA A 56 10.11 23.28 24.62
C ALA A 56 10.23 24.08 23.29
N ARG A 57 11.43 24.21 22.74
CA ARG A 57 11.69 24.85 21.45
C ARG A 57 11.66 23.87 20.26
N ALA A 58 11.37 22.59 20.51
CA ALA A 58 11.35 21.54 19.49
C ALA A 58 9.94 20.99 19.24
N VAL A 59 9.56 20.88 17.97
CA VAL A 59 8.35 20.17 17.53
C VAL A 59 8.77 18.95 16.73
N PRO A 60 8.53 17.71 17.21
CA PRO A 60 8.81 16.50 16.46
C PRO A 60 7.72 16.24 15.41
N VAL A 61 8.12 15.85 14.21
CA VAL A 61 7.25 15.41 13.12
C VAL A 61 7.81 14.09 12.59
N ALA A 62 7.05 13.01 12.76
CA ALA A 62 7.43 11.72 12.21
C ALA A 62 6.94 11.61 10.75
N GLY A 63 7.81 11.17 9.85
CA GLY A 63 7.46 10.95 8.45
C GLY A 63 8.66 10.61 7.57
N ASP A 64 8.43 9.85 6.51
CA ASP A 64 9.44 9.54 5.51
C ASP A 64 9.56 10.71 4.52
N MET A 65 10.76 11.28 4.38
CA MET A 65 11.00 12.39 3.44
C MET A 65 10.90 11.99 1.96
N ARG A 66 10.79 10.70 1.64
CA ARG A 66 10.38 10.24 0.30
C ARG A 66 8.92 10.53 -0.01
N ASP A 67 8.06 10.58 1.01
CA ASP A 67 6.66 10.93 0.84
C ASP A 67 6.56 12.45 0.63
N PRO A 68 6.00 12.91 -0.51
CA PRO A 68 5.80 14.33 -0.78
C PRO A 68 5.03 15.07 0.33
N ARG A 69 4.19 14.37 1.10
CA ARG A 69 3.40 14.94 2.20
C ARG A 69 4.25 15.30 3.41
N THR A 70 5.35 14.59 3.66
CA THR A 70 6.20 14.83 4.84
C THR A 70 6.84 16.21 4.79
N ALA A 71 7.32 16.65 3.62
CA ALA A 71 7.87 17.99 3.46
C ALA A 71 6.81 19.08 3.74
N ALA A 72 5.58 18.87 3.26
CA ALA A 72 4.47 19.77 3.53
C ALA A 72 4.09 19.78 5.02
N ALA A 73 4.06 18.62 5.68
CA ALA A 73 3.77 18.50 7.11
C ALA A 73 4.81 19.23 7.97
N LEU A 74 6.09 19.14 7.62
CA LEU A 74 7.16 19.88 8.30
C LEU A 74 7.02 21.40 8.13
N VAL A 75 6.67 21.86 6.92
CA VAL A 75 6.37 23.27 6.65
C VAL A 75 5.17 23.72 7.49
N GLN A 76 4.08 22.95 7.49
CA GLN A 76 2.88 23.25 8.27
C GLN A 76 3.16 23.29 9.77
N ALA A 77 3.95 22.35 10.30
CA ALA A 77 4.34 22.36 11.71
C ALA A 77 5.13 23.61 12.09
N ALA A 78 6.03 24.10 11.22
CA ALA A 78 6.74 25.35 11.44
C ALA A 78 5.80 26.56 11.45
N LEU A 79 4.87 26.63 10.49
CA LEU A 79 3.91 27.73 10.38
C LEU A 79 2.88 27.72 11.51
N GLN A 80 2.34 26.57 11.89
CA GLN A 80 1.35 26.45 12.97
C GLN A 80 1.99 26.62 14.34
N GLY A 81 3.16 26.01 14.57
CA GLY A 81 3.84 26.06 15.86
C GLY A 81 4.51 27.40 16.14
N PHE A 82 5.03 28.06 15.10
CA PHE A 82 5.90 29.22 15.28
C PHE A 82 5.62 30.41 14.34
N GLY A 83 4.66 30.29 13.42
CA GLY A 83 4.21 31.38 12.54
C GLY A 83 5.15 31.72 11.37
N ARG A 84 6.29 31.04 11.25
CA ARG A 84 7.33 31.35 10.25
C ARG A 84 8.24 30.17 9.97
N LEU A 85 8.98 30.23 8.86
CA LEU A 85 10.02 29.26 8.51
C LEU A 85 11.23 29.94 7.86
N ASP A 86 12.32 30.07 8.60
CA ASP A 86 13.50 30.84 8.19
C ASP A 86 14.61 29.98 7.59
N VAL A 87 14.78 28.76 8.11
CA VAL A 87 15.87 27.87 7.75
C VAL A 87 15.33 26.48 7.44
N TRP A 88 15.74 25.91 6.31
CA TRP A 88 15.45 24.54 5.93
C TRP A 88 16.74 23.75 5.78
N ILE A 89 16.91 22.67 6.54
CA ILE A 89 18.13 21.86 6.54
C ILE A 89 17.82 20.46 6.02
N ASN A 90 18.23 20.22 4.77
CA ASN A 90 18.22 18.89 4.17
C ASN A 90 19.42 18.10 4.69
N ASN A 91 19.21 17.29 5.74
CA ASN A 91 20.23 16.47 6.38
C ASN A 91 19.97 14.95 6.23
N ALA A 92 18.71 14.53 6.05
CA ALA A 92 18.39 13.12 5.82
C ALA A 92 19.21 12.55 4.65
N GLY A 93 19.77 11.35 4.85
CA GLY A 93 20.60 10.69 3.86
C GLY A 93 20.97 9.27 4.25
N VAL A 94 21.21 8.44 3.24
CA VAL A 94 21.69 7.07 3.39
C VAL A 94 22.92 6.87 2.51
N ILE A 95 23.84 6.01 2.94
CA ILE A 95 25.04 5.66 2.20
C ILE A 95 25.02 4.18 1.80
N GLY A 96 25.22 3.91 0.52
CA GLY A 96 25.47 2.59 -0.02
C GLY A 96 26.88 2.50 -0.56
N ASP A 97 27.45 1.32 -0.40
CA ASP A 97 28.87 1.04 -0.53
C ASP A 97 29.10 -0.33 -1.19
N GLY A 98 30.36 -0.61 -1.52
CA GLY A 98 30.79 -1.82 -2.21
C GLY A 98 30.99 -1.62 -3.72
N PRO A 99 31.63 -2.61 -4.40
CA PRO A 99 31.84 -2.60 -5.85
C PRO A 99 30.53 -2.33 -6.60
N PHE A 100 30.57 -1.55 -7.67
CA PHE A 100 29.36 -1.06 -8.34
C PHE A 100 28.48 -2.21 -8.86
N GLU A 101 29.12 -3.24 -9.41
CA GLU A 101 28.51 -4.47 -9.91
C GLU A 101 27.86 -5.33 -8.81
N GLU A 102 28.29 -5.18 -7.56
CA GLU A 102 27.74 -5.89 -6.40
C GLU A 102 26.62 -5.09 -5.70
N GLN A 103 26.36 -3.84 -6.10
CA GLN A 103 25.36 -3.00 -5.45
C GLN A 103 23.94 -3.50 -5.74
N VAL A 104 23.19 -3.77 -4.68
CA VAL A 104 21.78 -4.16 -4.76
C VAL A 104 20.96 -3.02 -5.41
N PRO A 105 20.23 -3.28 -6.52
CA PRO A 105 19.49 -2.23 -7.23
C PRO A 105 18.50 -1.45 -6.35
N ALA A 106 17.84 -2.12 -5.40
CA ALA A 106 16.93 -1.49 -4.45
C ALA A 106 17.64 -0.48 -3.52
N HIS A 107 18.87 -0.75 -3.08
CA HIS A 107 19.65 0.18 -2.28
C HIS A 107 20.08 1.41 -3.09
N ALA A 108 20.42 1.21 -4.38
CA ALA A 108 20.72 2.29 -5.31
C ALA A 108 19.51 3.21 -5.53
N ALA A 109 18.33 2.63 -5.80
CA ALA A 109 17.08 3.39 -5.91
C ALA A 109 16.76 4.16 -4.62
N ARG A 110 16.87 3.51 -3.45
CA ARG A 110 16.68 4.14 -2.13
C ARG A 110 17.63 5.32 -1.91
N MET A 111 18.90 5.20 -2.33
CA MET A 111 19.85 6.30 -2.27
C MET A 111 19.40 7.49 -3.13
N VAL A 112 18.92 7.26 -4.34
CA VAL A 112 18.41 8.34 -5.21
C VAL A 112 17.18 9.01 -4.58
N GLU A 113 16.21 8.23 -4.12
CA GLU A 113 15.00 8.73 -3.48
C GLU A 113 15.30 9.58 -2.24
N VAL A 114 16.18 9.11 -1.36
CA VAL A 114 16.49 9.80 -0.09
C VAL A 114 17.50 10.91 -0.27
N ASN A 115 18.64 10.66 -0.93
CA ASN A 115 19.72 11.65 -0.98
C ASN A 115 19.45 12.79 -1.97
N LEU A 116 18.60 12.57 -2.97
CA LEU A 116 18.25 13.58 -3.98
C LEU A 116 16.76 13.89 -3.99
N GLY A 117 15.88 12.88 -4.05
CA GLY A 117 14.43 13.07 -4.10
C GLY A 117 13.89 13.88 -2.92
N ALA A 118 14.25 13.49 -1.69
CA ALA A 118 13.87 14.22 -0.48
C ALA A 118 14.37 15.67 -0.46
N VAL A 119 15.58 15.91 -0.98
CA VAL A 119 16.18 17.26 -1.05
C VAL A 119 15.38 18.13 -2.02
N LEU A 120 15.02 17.59 -3.19
CA LEU A 120 14.17 18.27 -4.17
C LEU A 120 12.80 18.61 -3.58
N ALA A 121 12.16 17.64 -2.92
CA ALA A 121 10.87 17.83 -2.27
C ALA A 121 10.92 18.92 -1.18
N GLY A 122 11.94 18.87 -0.30
CA GLY A 122 12.15 19.86 0.75
C GLY A 122 12.37 21.26 0.20
N CYS A 123 13.28 21.41 -0.78
CA CYS A 123 13.53 22.69 -1.44
C CYS A 123 12.27 23.26 -2.09
N ARG A 124 11.49 22.43 -2.81
CA ARG A 124 10.25 22.84 -3.48
C ARG A 124 9.16 23.24 -2.49
N ALA A 125 9.02 22.51 -1.38
CA ALA A 125 8.01 22.78 -0.37
C ALA A 125 8.27 24.10 0.37
N VAL A 126 9.53 24.40 0.70
CA VAL A 126 9.87 25.59 1.49
C VAL A 126 9.96 26.88 0.66
N TRP A 127 10.26 26.76 -0.64
CA TRP A 127 10.46 27.90 -1.54
C TRP A 127 9.32 28.94 -1.53
N PRO A 128 8.03 28.57 -1.73
CA PRO A 128 6.96 29.55 -1.74
C PRO A 128 6.81 30.27 -0.39
N VAL A 129 7.04 29.58 0.72
CA VAL A 129 6.96 30.16 2.07
C VAL A 129 8.08 31.19 2.28
N MET A 130 9.33 30.82 1.99
CA MET A 130 10.47 31.74 2.13
C MET A 130 10.31 32.96 1.20
N ARG A 131 9.84 32.74 -0.03
CA ARG A 131 9.58 33.84 -0.97
C ARG A 131 8.52 34.80 -0.45
N ALA A 132 7.41 34.29 0.08
CA ALA A 132 6.34 35.11 0.64
C ALA A 132 6.80 35.90 1.89
N GLN A 133 7.69 35.32 2.70
CA GLN A 133 8.29 35.97 3.87
C GLN A 133 9.41 36.98 3.53
N GLY A 134 9.80 37.10 2.26
CA GLY A 134 10.88 37.99 1.80
C GLY A 134 12.30 37.43 1.99
N GLY A 135 12.45 36.13 2.25
CA GLY A 135 13.73 35.44 2.27
C GLY A 135 13.80 34.24 3.21
N GLY A 136 14.93 33.55 3.17
CA GLY A 136 15.21 32.36 3.99
C GLY A 136 16.54 31.70 3.63
N HIS A 137 16.92 30.64 4.34
CA HIS A 137 18.16 29.91 4.09
C HIS A 137 17.93 28.40 3.98
N ILE A 138 18.22 27.85 2.80
CA ILE A 138 18.26 26.40 2.56
C ILE A 138 19.70 25.90 2.76
N VAL A 139 19.91 24.94 3.64
CA VAL A 139 21.20 24.29 3.86
C VAL A 139 21.09 22.83 3.45
N ASN A 140 21.92 22.42 2.50
CA ASN A 140 21.99 21.05 2.02
C ASN A 140 23.26 20.37 2.55
N VAL A 141 23.09 19.31 3.34
CA VAL A 141 24.20 18.49 3.84
C VAL A 141 24.56 17.46 2.76
N ALA A 142 25.62 17.79 2.01
CA ALA A 142 26.16 16.94 0.97
C ALA A 142 27.22 15.99 1.54
N SER A 143 28.38 15.93 0.90
CA SER A 143 29.57 15.19 1.35
C SER A 143 30.78 15.67 0.55
N VAL A 144 31.99 15.42 1.04
CA VAL A 144 33.21 15.53 0.20
C VAL A 144 33.09 14.69 -1.08
N CYS A 145 32.33 13.58 -1.06
CA CYS A 145 32.07 12.75 -2.23
C CYS A 145 31.30 13.48 -3.35
N ALA A 146 30.67 14.62 -3.06
CA ALA A 146 30.07 15.48 -4.08
C ALA A 146 31.11 16.13 -4.99
N VAL A 147 32.35 16.31 -4.49
CA VAL A 147 33.43 16.98 -5.22
C VAL A 147 34.63 16.08 -5.52
N LYS A 148 34.77 14.99 -4.77
CA LYS A 148 35.79 13.95 -4.92
C LYS A 148 35.10 12.57 -4.83
N PRO A 149 34.57 12.05 -5.94
CA PRO A 149 33.98 10.72 -5.98
C PRO A 149 34.99 9.67 -5.54
N LEU A 150 34.52 8.60 -4.88
CA LEU A 150 35.36 7.51 -4.40
C LEU A 150 34.87 6.18 -4.96
N ALA A 151 35.81 5.30 -5.29
CA ALA A 151 35.49 3.92 -5.64
C ALA A 151 34.78 3.20 -4.48
N GLY A 152 33.83 2.33 -4.83
CA GLY A 152 32.91 1.71 -3.88
C GLY A 152 31.78 2.61 -3.39
N LEU A 153 31.73 3.91 -3.74
CA LEU A 153 30.64 4.83 -3.39
C LEU A 153 30.03 5.48 -4.64
N ALA A 154 29.93 4.76 -5.75
CA ALA A 154 29.56 5.32 -7.06
C ALA A 154 28.20 6.03 -7.03
N VAL A 155 27.12 5.32 -6.66
CA VAL A 155 25.76 5.88 -6.60
C VAL A 155 25.66 6.98 -5.53
N TYR A 156 26.24 6.75 -4.35
CA TYR A 156 26.27 7.76 -3.29
C TYR A 156 26.95 9.06 -3.75
N SER A 157 28.13 8.97 -4.37
CA SER A 157 28.87 10.12 -4.91
C SER A 157 28.05 10.85 -5.97
N ALA A 158 27.39 10.12 -6.87
CA ALA A 158 26.50 10.70 -7.88
C ALA A 158 25.34 11.49 -7.24
N THR A 159 24.66 10.94 -6.23
CA THR A 159 23.56 11.65 -5.54
C THR A 159 24.05 12.92 -4.83
N LYS A 160 25.20 12.87 -4.16
CA LYS A 160 25.76 14.03 -3.45
C LYS A 160 26.29 15.11 -4.40
N ALA A 161 26.84 14.71 -5.56
CA ALA A 161 27.21 15.63 -6.63
C ALA A 161 25.97 16.34 -7.22
N ALA A 162 24.87 15.61 -7.43
CA ALA A 162 23.60 16.19 -7.88
C ALA A 162 23.06 17.23 -6.90
N VAL A 163 23.11 16.96 -5.59
CA VAL A 163 22.72 17.94 -4.55
C VAL A 163 23.60 19.20 -4.60
N ALA A 164 24.91 19.06 -4.82
CA ALA A 164 25.81 20.21 -4.94
C ALA A 164 25.47 21.07 -6.17
N ALA A 165 25.22 20.44 -7.32
CA ALA A 165 24.81 21.11 -8.55
C ALA A 165 23.45 21.82 -8.41
N LEU A 166 22.46 21.13 -7.85
CA LEU A 166 21.15 21.70 -7.52
C LEU A 166 21.29 22.94 -6.62
N SER A 167 22.10 22.84 -5.58
CA SER A 167 22.29 23.94 -4.62
C SER A 167 22.91 25.17 -5.27
N GLU A 168 23.84 24.98 -6.21
CA GLU A 168 24.44 26.07 -6.97
C GLU A 168 23.43 26.77 -7.88
N ALA A 169 22.54 26.01 -8.53
CA ALA A 169 21.45 26.56 -9.34
C ALA A 169 20.45 27.34 -8.46
N LEU A 170 19.95 26.73 -7.38
CA LEU A 170 19.00 27.37 -6.45
C LEU A 170 19.58 28.63 -5.80
N ARG A 171 20.89 28.67 -5.53
CA ARG A 171 21.56 29.86 -5.01
C ARG A 171 21.49 31.05 -5.97
N ARG A 172 21.51 30.80 -7.28
CA ARG A 172 21.39 31.83 -8.32
C ARG A 172 19.94 32.26 -8.49
N GLU A 173 19.01 31.30 -8.52
CA GLU A 173 17.57 31.54 -8.62
C GLU A 173 17.00 32.25 -7.38
N GLY A 174 17.54 31.96 -6.19
CA GLY A 174 17.06 32.50 -4.92
C GLY A 174 17.54 33.93 -4.64
N ARG A 175 18.66 34.36 -5.25
CA ARG A 175 19.27 35.68 -5.01
C ARG A 175 18.29 36.86 -5.22
N PRO A 176 17.49 36.93 -6.30
CA PRO A 176 16.54 38.03 -6.49
C PRO A 176 15.39 38.07 -5.49
N VAL A 177 15.10 36.95 -4.82
CA VAL A 177 13.97 36.78 -3.89
C VAL A 177 14.40 36.61 -2.43
N GLY A 178 15.68 36.89 -2.12
CA GLY A 178 16.20 36.82 -0.75
C GLY A 178 16.37 35.40 -0.19
N ILE A 179 16.34 34.37 -1.04
CA ILE A 179 16.53 32.97 -0.63
C ILE A 179 18.00 32.60 -0.82
N HIS A 180 18.66 32.22 0.27
CA HIS A 180 20.04 31.80 0.30
C HIS A 180 20.14 30.28 0.29
N THR A 181 21.12 29.74 -0.44
CA THR A 181 21.39 28.30 -0.46
C THR A 181 22.86 28.04 -0.14
N SER A 182 23.12 27.15 0.81
CA SER A 182 24.47 26.74 1.22
C SER A 182 24.62 25.23 1.21
N VAL A 183 25.79 24.75 0.77
CA VAL A 183 26.19 23.35 0.88
C VAL A 183 27.17 23.19 2.03
N VAL A 184 26.91 22.23 2.91
CA VAL A 184 27.90 21.75 3.88
C VAL A 184 28.33 20.34 3.44
N ALA A 185 29.60 20.19 3.11
CA ALA A 185 30.19 18.97 2.58
C ALA A 185 31.14 18.34 3.62
N PRO A 186 30.61 17.55 4.56
CA PRO A 186 31.45 16.88 5.54
C PRO A 186 32.26 15.75 4.92
N TYR A 187 33.47 15.58 5.43
CA TYR A 187 34.22 14.33 5.37
C TYR A 187 33.52 13.26 6.22
N MET A 188 34.08 12.06 6.32
CA MET A 188 33.54 10.97 7.12
C MET A 188 33.19 11.42 8.55
N VAL A 189 31.97 11.13 8.99
CA VAL A 189 31.44 11.51 10.30
C VAL A 189 31.11 10.25 11.10
N SER A 190 31.51 10.21 12.37
CA SER A 190 31.17 9.13 13.31
C SER A 190 29.67 9.09 13.57
N THR A 191 28.94 8.35 12.74
CA THR A 191 27.49 8.14 12.79
C THR A 191 27.16 6.71 12.39
N PRO A 192 25.95 6.21 12.71
CA PRO A 192 25.51 4.88 12.26
C PRO A 192 25.62 4.68 10.74
N ALA A 193 25.44 5.74 9.94
CA ALA A 193 25.59 5.67 8.49
C ALA A 193 27.01 5.27 8.03
N ALA A 194 28.04 5.69 8.77
CA ALA A 194 29.42 5.37 8.45
C ALA A 194 29.91 4.01 9.01
N ALA A 195 29.04 3.24 9.69
CA ALA A 195 29.40 1.94 10.23
C ALA A 195 29.91 1.01 9.12
N GLY A 196 30.97 0.24 9.41
CA GLY A 196 31.62 -0.67 8.47
C GLY A 196 32.61 -0.04 7.47
N LEU A 197 32.62 1.29 7.28
CA LEU A 197 33.59 1.96 6.41
C LEU A 197 34.94 2.13 7.13
N ARG A 198 36.05 1.75 6.48
CA ARG A 198 37.40 1.81 7.05
C ARG A 198 38.25 2.85 6.32
N GLN A 199 38.89 3.76 7.05
CA GLN A 199 39.90 4.68 6.50
C GLN A 199 41.10 4.87 7.43
N ARG A 200 42.25 5.22 6.83
CA ARG A 200 43.56 5.24 7.50
C ARG A 200 44.18 6.65 7.64
N LEU A 201 43.63 7.67 6.97
CA LEU A 201 44.30 8.96 6.77
C LEU A 201 43.89 10.08 7.72
N LEU A 202 42.59 10.28 7.94
CA LEU A 202 42.07 11.39 8.75
C LEU A 202 41.10 10.87 9.80
N ARG A 203 41.12 11.51 10.99
CA ARG A 203 40.16 11.19 12.04
C ARG A 203 38.73 11.43 11.53
N PRO A 204 37.78 10.54 11.84
CA PRO A 204 36.36 10.83 11.63
C PRO A 204 35.96 12.12 12.36
N LEU A 205 35.04 12.88 11.76
CA LEU A 205 34.46 14.08 12.37
C LEU A 205 33.42 13.70 13.41
N CYS A 206 33.32 14.50 14.48
CA CYS A 206 32.17 14.44 15.36
C CYS A 206 30.95 15.10 14.69
N PRO A 207 29.72 14.58 14.88
CA PRO A 207 28.50 15.21 14.35
C PRO A 207 28.34 16.70 14.70
N THR A 208 28.77 17.10 15.90
CA THR A 208 28.79 18.50 16.36
C THR A 208 29.68 19.42 15.50
N GLU A 209 30.77 18.91 14.91
CA GLU A 209 31.62 19.70 14.02
C GLU A 209 30.87 20.11 12.75
N VAL A 210 30.00 19.23 12.24
CA VAL A 210 29.11 19.52 11.10
C VAL A 210 28.01 20.49 11.51
N ALA A 211 27.41 20.30 12.69
CA ALA A 211 26.39 21.20 13.21
C ALA A 211 26.89 22.64 13.37
N ARG A 212 28.10 22.83 13.93
CA ARG A 212 28.77 24.14 14.02
C ARG A 212 29.06 24.74 12.65
N ALA A 213 29.41 23.92 11.65
CA ALA A 213 29.61 24.39 10.29
C ALA A 213 28.31 24.91 9.67
N VAL A 214 27.18 24.22 9.92
CA VAL A 214 25.83 24.67 9.50
C VAL A 214 25.50 26.01 10.17
N VAL A 215 25.61 26.12 11.49
CA VAL A 215 25.39 27.40 12.20
C VAL A 215 26.32 28.50 11.67
N GLY A 216 27.56 28.15 11.32
CA GLY A 216 28.52 29.07 10.71
C GLY A 216 28.08 29.63 9.35
N VAL A 217 27.44 28.80 8.50
CA VAL A 217 26.91 29.28 7.21
C VAL A 217 25.62 30.09 7.37
N LEU A 218 24.79 29.81 8.39
CA LEU A 218 23.62 30.65 8.70
C LEU A 218 24.03 32.07 9.11
N HIS A 219 25.12 32.19 9.88
CA HIS A 219 25.66 33.50 10.27
C HIS A 219 26.37 34.23 9.13
N ARG A 220 27.14 33.50 8.32
CA ARG A 220 27.89 34.02 7.17
C ARG A 220 27.67 33.11 5.97
N PRO A 221 26.65 33.41 5.13
CA PRO A 221 26.30 32.58 3.98
C PRO A 221 27.49 32.36 3.05
N ARG A 222 27.73 31.09 2.71
CA ARG A 222 28.75 30.65 1.74
C ARG A 222 28.13 29.62 0.80
N GLY A 223 28.57 29.59 -0.46
CA GLY A 223 28.02 28.64 -1.44
C GLY A 223 28.29 27.18 -1.07
N CYS A 224 29.54 26.85 -0.74
CA CYS A 224 29.93 25.51 -0.29
C CYS A 224 31.01 25.60 0.80
N VAL A 225 30.88 24.79 1.84
CA VAL A 225 31.87 24.65 2.92
C VAL A 225 32.21 23.18 3.11
N VAL A 226 33.48 22.84 2.92
CA VAL A 226 34.03 21.53 3.25
C VAL A 226 34.34 21.48 4.76
N VAL A 227 34.04 20.36 5.41
CA VAL A 227 34.36 20.11 6.82
C VAL A 227 35.26 18.87 6.89
N PRO A 228 36.48 18.95 7.47
CA PRO A 228 37.11 20.14 8.04
C PRO A 228 37.51 21.15 6.95
N ARG A 229 37.58 22.44 7.31
CA ARG A 229 37.86 23.53 6.36
C ARG A 229 39.22 23.44 5.67
N SER A 230 40.21 22.83 6.34
CA SER A 230 41.55 22.60 5.79
C SER A 230 41.53 21.75 4.52
N LEU A 231 40.53 20.87 4.37
CA LEU A 231 40.41 19.98 3.21
C LEU A 231 39.87 20.70 1.97
N GLY A 232 39.19 21.84 2.13
CA GLY A 232 38.59 22.60 1.02
C GLY A 232 39.60 23.00 -0.06
N PRO A 233 40.65 23.78 0.27
CA PRO A 233 41.69 24.17 -0.69
C PRO A 233 42.39 22.98 -1.34
N VAL A 234 42.64 21.90 -0.58
CA VAL A 234 43.28 20.68 -1.10
C VAL A 234 42.43 20.06 -2.20
N LEU A 235 41.12 19.87 -1.97
CA LEU A 235 40.20 19.30 -2.95
C LEU A 235 39.98 20.23 -4.16
N SER A 236 39.94 21.55 -3.94
CA SER A 236 39.77 22.53 -5.01
C SER A 236 41.02 22.64 -5.91
N LEU A 237 42.21 22.72 -5.31
CA LEU A 237 43.48 22.78 -6.06
C LEU A 237 43.82 21.45 -6.71
N GLY A 238 43.50 20.33 -6.07
CA GLY A 238 43.66 18.99 -6.64
C GLY A 238 42.95 18.84 -7.99
N ARG A 239 41.82 19.54 -8.22
CA ARG A 239 41.11 19.52 -9.52
C ARG A 239 41.89 20.13 -10.68
N LEU A 240 42.91 20.95 -10.40
CA LEU A 240 43.79 21.54 -11.43
C LEU A 240 44.86 20.56 -11.92
N LEU A 241 45.12 19.48 -11.18
CA LEU A 241 46.08 18.46 -11.57
C LEU A 241 45.54 17.62 -12.74
N PRO A 242 46.41 17.20 -13.69
CA PRO A 242 46.06 16.22 -14.72
C PRO A 242 45.51 14.93 -14.08
N GLN A 243 44.55 14.30 -14.75
CA GLN A 243 43.85 13.12 -14.22
C GLN A 243 44.81 12.01 -13.76
N ARG A 244 45.81 11.66 -14.58
CA ARG A 244 46.82 10.63 -14.25
C ARG A 244 47.56 10.88 -12.94
N LEU A 245 47.84 12.15 -12.63
CA LEU A 245 48.54 12.53 -11.40
C LEU A 245 47.61 12.48 -10.19
N ARG A 246 46.32 12.76 -10.38
CA ARG A 246 45.31 12.61 -9.32
C ARG A 246 45.10 11.15 -8.97
N ASP A 247 44.92 10.31 -9.99
CA ASP A 247 44.68 8.88 -9.81
C ASP A 247 45.88 8.23 -9.08
N LEU A 248 47.12 8.56 -9.48
CA LEU A 248 48.33 8.12 -8.78
C LEU A 248 48.37 8.57 -7.31
N LEU A 249 47.98 9.83 -7.02
CA LEU A 249 47.94 10.34 -5.65
C LEU A 249 46.85 9.63 -4.82
N ASP A 250 45.71 9.31 -5.42
CA ASP A 250 44.61 8.59 -4.77
C ASP A 250 44.99 7.14 -4.45
N ASP A 251 45.67 6.46 -5.38
CA ASP A 251 46.23 5.12 -5.19
C ASP A 251 47.23 5.09 -4.02
N VAL A 252 48.18 6.04 -4.01
CA VAL A 252 49.20 6.15 -2.94
C VAL A 252 48.57 6.46 -1.59
N MET A 253 47.51 7.28 -1.57
CA MET A 253 46.75 7.60 -0.37
C MET A 253 45.75 6.49 0.02
N GLY A 254 45.51 5.50 -0.84
CA GLY A 254 44.54 4.43 -0.61
C GLY A 254 43.09 4.91 -0.58
N LEU A 255 42.78 6.06 -1.21
CA LEU A 255 41.44 6.65 -1.22
C LEU A 255 40.44 5.79 -2.02
N ASP A 256 40.91 4.96 -2.95
CA ASP A 256 40.05 4.11 -3.77
C ASP A 256 39.63 2.81 -3.07
N THR A 257 40.25 2.46 -1.94
CA THR A 257 39.98 1.19 -1.23
C THR A 257 39.01 1.33 -0.05
N ILE A 258 38.63 2.56 0.28
CA ILE A 258 37.86 2.96 1.47
C ILE A 258 36.54 2.19 1.61
N ALA A 259 35.77 2.12 0.53
CA ALA A 259 34.45 1.50 0.51
C ALA A 259 34.44 0.14 -0.19
N LEU A 260 35.53 -0.23 -0.86
CA LEU A 260 35.71 -1.57 -1.44
C LEU A 260 36.02 -2.63 -0.37
N ASN A 261 36.65 -2.22 0.74
CA ASN A 261 37.01 -3.09 1.87
C ASN A 261 36.11 -2.92 3.10
N ALA A 262 34.85 -2.51 2.90
CA ALA A 262 33.91 -2.33 4.00
C ALA A 262 33.55 -3.66 4.69
N ASP A 263 33.28 -3.61 5.99
CA ASP A 263 32.85 -4.79 6.77
C ASP A 263 31.43 -5.23 6.35
N ARG A 264 31.34 -6.27 5.52
CA ARG A 264 30.07 -6.74 4.95
C ARG A 264 29.00 -7.02 6.01
N GLY A 265 29.37 -7.53 7.19
CA GLY A 265 28.41 -7.83 8.26
C GLY A 265 27.78 -6.56 8.84
N GLN A 266 28.59 -5.55 9.14
CA GLN A 266 28.09 -4.25 9.64
C GLN A 266 27.24 -3.51 8.61
N ARG A 267 27.56 -3.66 7.32
CA ARG A 267 26.82 -3.02 6.22
C ARG A 267 25.46 -3.67 5.97
N THR A 268 25.37 -5.00 6.05
CA THR A 268 24.09 -5.71 6.03
C THR A 268 23.20 -5.27 7.19
N ALA A 269 23.73 -5.25 8.42
CA ALA A 269 22.99 -4.80 9.60
C ALA A 269 22.52 -3.34 9.48
N TYR A 270 23.32 -2.46 8.87
CA TYR A 270 22.93 -1.08 8.59
C TYR A 270 21.71 -1.01 7.65
N TRP A 271 21.69 -1.79 6.56
CA TRP A 271 20.57 -1.82 5.61
C TRP A 271 19.31 -2.46 6.19
N GLU A 272 19.44 -3.51 6.99
CA GLU A 272 18.33 -4.13 7.72
C GLU A 272 17.71 -3.17 8.74
N ALA A 273 18.55 -2.44 9.46
CA ALA A 273 18.11 -1.46 10.44
C ALA A 273 17.46 -0.22 9.80
N LEU A 274 17.89 0.19 8.60
CA LEU A 274 17.20 1.20 7.79
C LEU A 274 15.82 0.73 7.30
N THR A 275 15.67 -0.57 7.02
CA THR A 275 14.41 -1.16 6.55
C THR A 275 13.41 -1.34 7.69
N SER A 276 13.90 -1.66 8.90
CA SER A 276 13.10 -1.84 10.11
C SER A 276 12.89 -0.55 10.92
N HIS A 277 13.47 0.58 10.49
CA HIS A 277 13.45 1.88 11.19
C HIS A 277 14.09 1.87 12.59
N SER A 278 14.91 0.86 12.91
CA SER A 278 15.51 0.66 14.23
C SER A 278 17.05 0.61 14.17
N LEU A 279 17.69 1.78 14.02
CA LEU A 279 19.14 1.91 14.15
C LEU A 279 19.53 2.32 15.58
N ALA A 280 19.64 1.37 16.51
CA ALA A 280 20.28 1.61 17.80
C ALA A 280 21.78 1.88 17.59
N ALA A 281 22.34 2.87 18.30
CA ALA A 281 23.75 3.22 18.19
C ALA A 281 24.62 2.07 18.75
N ALA A 282 25.26 1.29 17.86
CA ALA A 282 26.30 0.36 18.27
C ALA A 282 27.56 1.13 18.70
N PRO A 283 28.24 0.76 19.81
CA PRO A 283 29.49 1.39 20.19
C PRO A 283 30.59 1.05 19.17
N ILE A 284 31.26 2.09 18.66
CA ILE A 284 32.43 1.95 17.77
C ILE A 284 33.63 1.59 18.67
N PRO A 285 34.36 0.49 18.41
CA PRO A 285 35.55 0.18 19.18
C PRO A 285 36.64 1.20 18.85
N VAL A 286 37.07 1.97 19.84
CA VAL A 286 38.33 2.72 19.76
C VAL A 286 39.45 1.70 19.93
N SER A 287 40.20 1.43 18.86
CA SER A 287 41.28 0.46 18.86
C SER A 287 42.37 0.82 19.87
N GLY A 288 42.58 -0.04 20.86
CA GLY A 288 43.72 -0.05 21.77
C GLY A 288 43.77 -1.36 22.56
N GLU A 289 44.69 -2.23 22.16
CA GLU A 289 45.26 -3.42 22.86
C GLU A 289 44.64 -4.82 22.68
N PRO A 290 45.49 -5.89 22.71
CA PRO A 290 45.16 -7.23 22.21
C PRO A 290 44.66 -8.20 23.29
N ALA A 291 44.00 -9.25 22.80
CA ALA A 291 43.35 -10.39 23.45
C ALA A 291 43.86 -10.90 24.83
N ALA A 292 42.90 -11.20 25.73
CA ALA A 292 42.99 -12.25 26.77
C ALA A 292 41.54 -12.68 27.17
N VAL A 293 41.14 -13.94 26.95
CA VAL A 293 41.07 -15.09 27.90
C VAL A 293 39.95 -15.01 28.97
N LEU A 294 39.06 -16.03 28.89
CA LEU A 294 38.21 -16.69 29.91
C LEU A 294 38.05 -16.06 31.31
N ASP A 295 36.81 -15.92 31.81
CA ASP A 295 36.27 -16.80 32.87
C ASP A 295 34.78 -16.50 33.18
N SER A 296 34.13 -17.57 33.60
CA SER A 296 32.81 -17.79 34.17
C SER A 296 32.49 -17.03 35.47
N ARG A 297 31.19 -16.72 35.70
CA ARG A 297 30.36 -17.13 36.87
C ARG A 297 29.18 -16.17 37.15
N ARG A 298 28.00 -16.81 37.23
CA ARG A 298 26.89 -16.72 38.23
C ARG A 298 26.38 -15.37 38.79
N GLY A 299 25.05 -15.32 38.85
CA GLY A 299 24.20 -14.56 39.81
C GLY A 299 22.92 -14.08 39.13
N ARG A 300 21.85 -14.88 39.00
CA ARG A 300 20.74 -15.14 39.95
C ARG A 300 20.07 -13.89 40.55
N ASP A 301 18.74 -13.89 40.34
CA ASP A 301 17.65 -13.38 41.18
C ASP A 301 17.47 -11.85 41.30
N ASP A 302 16.36 -11.30 40.78
CA ASP A 302 15.14 -11.21 41.59
C ASP A 302 13.93 -10.65 40.82
N ALA A 303 12.77 -11.17 41.21
CA ALA A 303 11.46 -10.82 40.73
C ALA A 303 10.78 -9.74 41.60
N ALA A 304 9.67 -9.24 41.06
CA ALA A 304 8.51 -8.67 41.74
C ALA A 304 8.52 -7.16 42.09
N GLY A 305 7.67 -6.43 41.35
CA GLY A 305 6.38 -6.06 41.95
C GLY A 305 6.03 -4.56 42.03
N ARG A 306 4.73 -4.33 41.85
CA ARG A 306 3.90 -3.16 42.23
C ARG A 306 3.87 -2.02 41.20
N SER A 307 2.75 -1.37 40.90
CA SER A 307 1.35 -1.52 41.29
C SER A 307 0.50 -0.69 40.32
N ARG A 308 -0.70 -1.19 39.98
CA ARG A 308 -1.78 -0.38 39.41
C ARG A 308 -2.39 0.48 40.52
N ASP A 309 -2.77 1.71 40.19
CA ASP A 309 -3.86 2.41 40.86
C ASP A 309 -4.77 3.08 39.81
N PRO A 310 -6.08 2.81 39.79
CA PRO A 310 -7.03 3.32 38.83
C PRO A 310 -7.81 4.50 39.41
N SER A 311 -7.82 5.64 38.73
CA SER A 311 -8.95 6.58 38.77
C SER A 311 -8.63 7.85 37.97
N ARG A 312 -9.24 7.98 36.80
CA ARG A 312 -9.83 9.25 36.37
C ARG A 312 -10.90 8.97 35.32
N ASP A 313 -12.10 8.94 35.87
CA ASP A 313 -13.38 8.75 35.24
C ASP A 313 -13.73 9.91 34.30
N ARG A 314 -14.44 9.53 33.23
CA ARG A 314 -15.60 10.21 32.62
C ARG A 314 -15.40 11.53 31.86
N ALA A 315 -15.50 11.41 30.54
CA ALA A 315 -16.27 12.34 29.71
C ALA A 315 -16.95 11.60 28.54
N GLY A 316 -18.27 11.43 28.67
CA GLY A 316 -19.30 11.35 27.62
C GLY A 316 -19.06 10.50 26.36
N HIS A 317 -19.52 9.24 26.37
CA HIS A 317 -19.99 8.54 25.17
C HIS A 317 -21.47 8.84 24.96
N ALA A 318 -21.81 9.41 23.81
CA ALA A 318 -23.17 9.36 23.26
C ALA A 318 -23.27 8.16 22.30
N PRO A 319 -24.29 7.29 22.43
CA PRO A 319 -24.42 6.11 21.57
C PRO A 319 -25.12 6.48 20.27
N CYS A 320 -24.43 6.34 19.13
CA CYS A 320 -25.07 6.37 17.83
C CYS A 320 -25.66 4.98 17.50
N HIS A 321 -26.88 4.72 17.96
CA HIS A 321 -27.77 3.78 17.31
C HIS A 321 -28.37 4.46 16.07
N GLY A 322 -28.07 3.95 14.87
CA GLY A 322 -28.55 4.48 13.61
C GLY A 322 -28.52 3.42 12.50
N THR A 323 -29.51 2.53 12.55
CA THR A 323 -30.23 1.84 11.47
C THR A 323 -29.59 1.75 10.06
N ASP A 324 -29.46 0.51 9.57
CA ASP A 324 -28.98 0.04 8.25
C ASP A 324 -29.67 0.64 7.00
N GLN A 325 -30.77 1.41 7.13
CA GLN A 325 -31.44 2.00 5.96
C GLN A 325 -30.65 3.16 5.33
N ASN A 326 -29.78 3.84 6.09
CA ASN A 326 -29.01 4.99 5.59
C ASN A 326 -27.79 4.59 4.72
N SER A 327 -27.33 3.34 4.80
CA SER A 327 -26.16 2.85 4.04
C SER A 327 -26.52 2.42 2.61
N ALA A 328 -27.71 1.85 2.40
CA ALA A 328 -28.18 1.42 1.09
C ALA A 328 -28.41 2.61 0.14
N GLY A 329 -29.00 3.70 0.64
CA GLY A 329 -29.17 4.95 -0.12
C GLY A 329 -27.84 5.57 -0.52
N ALA A 330 -26.89 5.65 0.41
CA ALA A 330 -25.55 6.19 0.15
C ALA A 330 -24.76 5.36 -0.89
N MET A 331 -24.89 4.04 -0.89
CA MET A 331 -24.24 3.21 -1.90
C MET A 331 -24.86 3.38 -3.29
N ALA A 332 -26.19 3.49 -3.38
CA ALA A 332 -26.86 3.76 -4.65
C ALA A 332 -26.39 5.10 -5.25
N GLU A 333 -26.22 6.13 -4.43
CA GLU A 333 -25.67 7.43 -4.85
C GLU A 333 -24.23 7.33 -5.38
N ASN A 334 -23.37 6.53 -4.73
CA ASN A 334 -21.99 6.33 -5.19
C ASN A 334 -21.94 5.55 -6.51
N ILE A 335 -22.80 4.55 -6.69
CA ILE A 335 -22.94 3.81 -7.96
C ILE A 335 -23.40 4.77 -9.06
N ASP A 336 -24.46 5.56 -8.82
CA ASP A 336 -24.99 6.51 -9.80
C ASP A 336 -23.96 7.59 -10.17
N ARG A 337 -23.12 8.02 -9.24
CA ARG A 337 -22.01 8.94 -9.54
C ARG A 337 -20.96 8.35 -10.49
N LEU A 338 -20.65 7.05 -10.38
CA LEU A 338 -19.64 6.40 -11.20
C LEU A 338 -20.19 5.88 -12.53
N HIS A 339 -21.42 5.42 -12.50
CA HIS A 339 -22.12 4.80 -13.60
C HIS A 339 -23.61 5.16 -13.48
N PRO A 340 -24.01 6.36 -13.93
CA PRO A 340 -25.36 6.88 -13.76
C PRO A 340 -26.39 6.08 -14.55
N ALA A 341 -27.61 5.95 -14.03
CA ALA A 341 -28.67 5.26 -14.77
C ALA A 341 -29.15 6.04 -16.00
N ARG A 342 -29.07 7.38 -15.93
CA ARG A 342 -29.41 8.31 -17.02
C ARG A 342 -28.34 9.41 -17.07
N PRO A 343 -27.16 9.15 -17.66
CA PRO A 343 -26.13 10.18 -17.77
C PRO A 343 -26.64 11.38 -18.55
N THR A 344 -26.20 12.59 -18.21
CA THR A 344 -26.31 13.74 -19.13
C THR A 344 -25.31 13.59 -20.28
N ALA A 345 -25.44 14.40 -21.33
CA ALA A 345 -24.47 14.41 -22.42
C ALA A 345 -23.02 14.67 -21.93
N GLU A 346 -22.83 15.57 -20.96
CA GLU A 346 -21.53 15.82 -20.33
C GLU A 346 -21.03 14.60 -19.57
N MET A 347 -21.88 13.96 -18.77
CA MET A 347 -21.51 12.74 -18.03
C MET A 347 -21.14 11.60 -19.00
N THR A 348 -21.83 11.47 -20.13
CA THR A 348 -21.46 10.52 -21.18
C THR A 348 -20.08 10.85 -21.77
N GLN A 349 -19.76 12.12 -22.02
CA GLN A 349 -18.41 12.49 -22.48
C GLN A 349 -17.34 12.10 -21.46
N GLU A 350 -17.59 12.32 -20.17
CA GLU A 350 -16.67 11.92 -19.11
C GLU A 350 -16.55 10.39 -19.00
N LEU A 351 -17.64 9.63 -19.18
CA LEU A 351 -17.62 8.16 -19.17
C LEU A 351 -16.79 7.60 -20.33
N LEU A 352 -16.82 8.28 -21.48
CA LEU A 352 -16.06 7.90 -22.67
C LEU A 352 -14.63 8.44 -22.70
N ALA A 353 -14.28 9.37 -21.79
CA ALA A 353 -13.02 10.09 -21.78
C ALA A 353 -12.69 10.80 -23.12
N VAL A 354 -13.68 11.39 -23.77
CA VAL A 354 -13.54 12.08 -25.07
C VAL A 354 -13.83 13.58 -24.96
N PRO A 355 -12.99 14.46 -25.54
CA PRO A 355 -13.22 15.90 -25.51
C PRO A 355 -14.35 16.27 -26.48
N ALA A 356 -15.54 16.52 -25.93
CA ALA A 356 -16.69 17.15 -26.58
C ALA A 356 -17.09 16.58 -27.95
N LEU A 357 -17.70 15.39 -27.96
CA LEU A 357 -18.22 14.74 -29.17
C LEU A 357 -19.63 15.21 -29.58
N LEU A 358 -20.34 15.98 -28.74
CA LEU A 358 -21.79 16.05 -28.79
C LEU A 358 -22.33 17.49 -28.86
N GLY A 359 -22.60 17.99 -30.08
CA GLY A 359 -23.16 19.34 -30.31
C GLY A 359 -24.10 19.46 -31.54
N SER A 360 -24.64 18.36 -32.06
CA SER A 360 -25.57 18.32 -33.20
C SER A 360 -26.73 17.35 -32.95
N ASP A 361 -27.79 17.31 -33.78
CA ASP A 361 -28.87 16.30 -33.64
C ASP A 361 -28.36 14.84 -33.74
N ALA A 362 -27.20 14.63 -34.38
CA ALA A 362 -26.54 13.33 -34.38
C ALA A 362 -25.96 12.98 -33.00
N ALA A 363 -25.61 13.97 -32.20
CA ALA A 363 -25.08 13.80 -30.87
C ALA A 363 -26.10 13.23 -29.88
N GLU A 364 -27.32 13.74 -29.89
CA GLU A 364 -28.38 13.22 -29.01
C GLU A 364 -28.69 11.75 -29.33
N ARG A 365 -28.75 11.40 -30.63
CA ARG A 365 -28.91 10.01 -31.06
C ARG A 365 -27.72 9.12 -30.65
N VAL A 366 -26.48 9.63 -30.73
CA VAL A 366 -25.29 8.89 -30.29
C VAL A 366 -25.32 8.70 -28.78
N HIS A 367 -25.66 9.73 -28.02
CA HIS A 367 -25.84 9.68 -26.57
C HIS A 367 -26.86 8.61 -26.18
N GLN A 368 -28.06 8.65 -26.77
CA GLN A 368 -29.11 7.65 -26.49
C GLN A 368 -28.64 6.22 -26.79
N ARG A 369 -28.01 5.98 -27.95
CA ARG A 369 -27.50 4.65 -28.32
C ARG A 369 -26.42 4.15 -27.37
N LEU A 370 -25.57 5.03 -26.85
CA LEU A 370 -24.55 4.67 -25.86
C LEU A 370 -25.18 4.35 -24.51
N CYS A 371 -26.20 5.09 -24.07
CA CYS A 371 -26.95 4.76 -22.86
C CYS A 371 -27.57 3.36 -22.96
N GLU A 372 -28.22 3.06 -24.09
CA GLU A 372 -28.85 1.75 -24.33
C GLU A 372 -27.83 0.60 -24.36
N SER A 373 -26.69 0.80 -25.01
CA SER A 373 -25.71 -0.29 -25.26
C SER A 373 -24.60 -0.43 -24.23
N LEU A 374 -24.28 0.61 -23.46
CA LEU A 374 -23.17 0.64 -22.49
C LEU A 374 -23.64 0.71 -21.05
N VAL A 375 -24.73 1.44 -20.78
CA VAL A 375 -25.17 1.75 -19.41
C VAL A 375 -26.27 0.78 -18.97
N GLN A 376 -27.33 0.64 -19.77
CA GLN A 376 -28.52 -0.11 -19.36
C GLN A 376 -28.26 -1.58 -18.99
N PRO A 377 -27.36 -2.34 -19.66
CA PRO A 377 -27.08 -3.72 -19.27
C PRO A 377 -26.54 -3.84 -17.83
N VAL A 378 -25.70 -2.89 -17.39
CA VAL A 378 -25.15 -2.87 -16.03
C VAL A 378 -26.21 -2.46 -15.01
N GLN A 379 -27.02 -1.45 -15.31
CA GLN A 379 -28.11 -0.99 -14.43
C GLN A 379 -29.16 -2.08 -14.17
N ASN A 380 -29.54 -2.81 -15.22
CA ASN A 380 -30.51 -3.90 -15.11
C ASN A 380 -30.10 -4.94 -14.06
N LEU A 381 -28.79 -5.22 -13.94
CA LEU A 381 -28.28 -6.14 -12.94
C LEU A 381 -28.24 -5.50 -11.54
N LEU A 382 -27.86 -4.22 -11.41
CA LEU A 382 -27.72 -3.55 -10.12
C LEU A 382 -29.07 -3.30 -9.42
N ASP A 383 -30.14 -3.05 -10.18
CA ASP A 383 -31.50 -2.83 -9.67
C ASP A 383 -32.19 -4.10 -9.14
N SER A 384 -31.53 -5.26 -9.23
CA SER A 384 -32.10 -6.57 -8.87
C SER A 384 -32.22 -6.84 -7.36
N GLY A 385 -31.83 -5.90 -6.49
CA GLY A 385 -31.99 -6.06 -5.03
C GLY A 385 -31.12 -7.17 -4.43
N GLY A 386 -29.94 -7.43 -5.03
CA GLY A 386 -28.93 -8.35 -4.49
C GLY A 386 -28.34 -7.88 -3.15
N GLN A 387 -27.76 -8.80 -2.37
CA GLN A 387 -27.31 -8.55 -0.99
C GLN A 387 -26.09 -7.60 -0.84
N ARG A 388 -25.64 -6.91 -1.90
CA ARG A 388 -24.52 -5.94 -1.90
C ARG A 388 -23.31 -6.39 -1.06
N TRP A 389 -22.89 -7.64 -1.29
CA TRP A 389 -21.84 -8.31 -0.53
C TRP A 389 -20.49 -7.57 -0.56
N PRO A 390 -20.00 -7.11 -1.73
CA PRO A 390 -18.74 -6.36 -1.80
C PRO A 390 -18.72 -5.16 -0.83
N SER A 391 -19.74 -4.31 -0.90
CA SER A 391 -19.81 -3.11 -0.05
C SER A 391 -19.99 -3.43 1.43
N ARG A 392 -20.79 -4.45 1.78
CA ARG A 392 -20.95 -4.89 3.19
C ARG A 392 -19.64 -5.41 3.79
N LEU A 393 -18.93 -6.25 3.05
CA LEU A 393 -17.65 -6.79 3.50
C LEU A 393 -16.58 -5.69 3.61
N MET A 394 -16.47 -4.83 2.60
CA MET A 394 -15.50 -3.73 2.60
C MET A 394 -15.75 -2.78 3.78
N THR A 395 -17.02 -2.47 4.06
CA THR A 395 -17.42 -1.67 5.22
C THR A 395 -16.95 -2.32 6.51
N ALA A 396 -17.26 -3.61 6.70
CA ALA A 396 -16.93 -4.31 7.93
C ALA A 396 -15.41 -4.40 8.16
N VAL A 397 -14.62 -4.58 7.10
CA VAL A 397 -13.14 -4.57 7.19
C VAL A 397 -12.62 -3.18 7.57
N LEU A 398 -13.09 -2.13 6.90
CA LEU A 398 -12.67 -0.75 7.19
C LEU A 398 -13.00 -0.37 8.65
N GLU A 399 -14.21 -0.71 9.11
CA GLU A 399 -14.64 -0.42 10.48
C GLU A 399 -13.88 -1.24 11.52
N ALA A 400 -13.59 -2.52 11.24
CA ALA A 400 -12.79 -3.38 12.12
C ALA A 400 -11.34 -2.85 12.28
N LEU A 401 -10.81 -2.17 11.27
CA LEU A 401 -9.52 -1.48 11.30
C LEU A 401 -9.60 -0.06 11.92
N GLY A 402 -10.77 0.39 12.36
CA GLY A 402 -10.97 1.72 12.94
C GLY A 402 -11.05 2.86 11.91
N SER A 403 -11.21 2.53 10.63
CA SER A 403 -11.33 3.50 9.54
C SER A 403 -12.79 3.89 9.26
N ARG A 404 -13.00 5.08 8.69
CA ARG A 404 -14.34 5.60 8.35
C ARG A 404 -14.75 5.14 6.95
N SER A 405 -15.56 4.08 6.88
CA SER A 405 -16.07 3.48 5.63
C SER A 405 -16.68 4.50 4.65
N ARG A 406 -17.44 5.48 5.16
CA ARG A 406 -18.10 6.52 4.34
C ARG A 406 -17.15 7.33 3.45
N SER A 407 -15.89 7.47 3.83
CA SER A 407 -14.89 8.21 3.04
C SER A 407 -14.48 7.51 1.76
N PHE A 408 -14.82 6.21 1.61
CA PHE A 408 -14.40 5.37 0.48
C PHE A 408 -15.58 4.86 -0.36
N GLY A 409 -16.75 5.49 -0.24
CA GLY A 409 -17.97 5.14 -0.97
C GLY A 409 -17.77 4.91 -2.48
N PRO A 410 -17.07 5.79 -3.22
CA PRO A 410 -16.81 5.57 -4.64
C PRO A 410 -16.02 4.28 -4.91
N LEU A 411 -15.01 3.94 -4.10
CA LEU A 411 -14.24 2.71 -4.30
C LEU A 411 -15.07 1.46 -4.03
N MET A 412 -15.93 1.50 -3.02
CA MET A 412 -16.85 0.41 -2.74
C MET A 412 -17.83 0.22 -3.92
N ALA A 413 -18.35 1.32 -4.49
CA ALA A 413 -19.20 1.28 -5.68
C ALA A 413 -18.47 0.72 -6.91
N ALA A 414 -17.18 1.01 -7.09
CA ALA A 414 -16.38 0.42 -8.16
C ALA A 414 -16.22 -1.10 -8.01
N PHE A 415 -16.07 -1.63 -6.79
CA PHE A 415 -16.06 -3.08 -6.57
C PHE A 415 -17.44 -3.73 -6.82
N GLU A 416 -18.53 -3.05 -6.48
CA GLU A 416 -19.89 -3.50 -6.85
C GLU A 416 -20.07 -3.55 -8.37
N LEU A 417 -19.62 -2.50 -9.08
CA LEU A 417 -19.63 -2.42 -10.54
C LEU A 417 -18.74 -3.48 -11.19
N MET A 418 -17.55 -3.74 -10.64
CA MET A 418 -16.68 -4.83 -11.09
C MET A 418 -17.37 -6.19 -10.93
N TYR A 419 -17.97 -6.45 -9.77
CA TYR A 419 -18.69 -7.69 -9.50
C TYR A 419 -19.91 -7.87 -10.42
N ALA A 420 -20.65 -6.79 -10.67
CA ALA A 420 -21.74 -6.76 -11.64
C ALA A 420 -21.24 -7.03 -13.07
N GLY A 421 -20.16 -6.37 -13.49
CA GLY A 421 -19.55 -6.58 -14.81
C GLY A 421 -19.11 -8.03 -15.01
N THR A 422 -18.43 -8.63 -14.03
CA THR A 422 -18.06 -10.05 -14.07
C THR A 422 -19.29 -10.96 -14.17
N SER A 423 -20.34 -10.65 -13.41
CA SER A 423 -21.60 -11.40 -13.43
C SER A 423 -22.29 -11.36 -14.80
N ILE A 424 -22.36 -10.19 -15.44
CA ILE A 424 -22.95 -10.04 -16.78
C ILE A 424 -22.22 -10.91 -17.80
N ILE A 425 -20.89 -10.84 -17.81
CA ILE A 425 -20.11 -11.61 -18.78
C ILE A 425 -20.24 -13.12 -18.47
N ASP A 426 -20.35 -13.50 -17.20
CA ASP A 426 -20.58 -14.90 -16.80
C ASP A 426 -21.93 -15.42 -17.33
N ASP A 427 -23.00 -14.62 -17.19
CA ASP A 427 -24.33 -14.97 -17.71
C ASP A 427 -24.31 -15.14 -19.23
N CYS A 428 -23.59 -14.27 -19.94
CA CYS A 428 -23.45 -14.35 -21.40
C CYS A 428 -22.71 -15.62 -21.84
N GLN A 429 -21.66 -16.01 -21.11
CA GLN A 429 -20.84 -17.17 -21.44
C GLN A 429 -21.57 -18.49 -21.21
N HIS A 430 -22.49 -18.52 -20.25
CA HIS A 430 -23.28 -19.70 -19.94
C HIS A 430 -24.68 -19.70 -20.60
N ASP A 431 -25.00 -18.67 -21.40
CA ASP A 431 -26.33 -18.47 -22.00
C ASP A 431 -27.45 -18.62 -20.96
N SER A 432 -27.26 -17.98 -19.79
CA SER A 432 -28.16 -18.14 -18.64
C SER A 432 -29.31 -17.14 -18.73
N PRO A 433 -30.57 -17.56 -18.99
CA PRO A 433 -31.65 -16.62 -19.31
C PRO A 433 -32.22 -15.86 -18.10
N LEU A 434 -31.99 -16.35 -16.88
CA LEU A 434 -32.59 -15.84 -15.65
C LEU A 434 -31.57 -15.68 -14.53
N ARG A 435 -31.71 -14.61 -13.76
CA ARG A 435 -31.13 -14.45 -12.42
C ARG A 435 -32.27 -14.33 -11.39
N PRO A 436 -32.03 -14.61 -10.10
CA PRO A 436 -33.08 -14.53 -9.07
C PRO A 436 -33.85 -13.21 -9.12
N GLY A 437 -35.11 -13.27 -9.59
CA GLY A 437 -36.03 -12.15 -9.67
C GLY A 437 -36.16 -11.43 -11.02
N ARG A 438 -35.28 -11.63 -12.02
CA ARG A 438 -35.36 -10.99 -13.38
C ARG A 438 -34.56 -11.75 -14.46
N SER A 439 -34.67 -11.31 -15.72
CA SER A 439 -33.86 -11.82 -16.84
C SER A 439 -32.39 -11.36 -16.75
N SER A 440 -31.47 -12.20 -17.24
CA SER A 440 -30.04 -11.88 -17.28
C SER A 440 -29.74 -10.71 -18.23
N GLY A 441 -28.59 -10.04 -18.04
CA GLY A 441 -28.26 -8.80 -18.73
C GLY A 441 -28.27 -8.86 -20.27
N HIS A 442 -28.06 -10.05 -20.86
CA HIS A 442 -28.08 -10.31 -22.31
C HIS A 442 -29.45 -10.77 -22.85
N VAL A 443 -30.48 -10.89 -22.02
CA VAL A 443 -31.82 -11.25 -22.50
C VAL A 443 -32.57 -10.03 -23.05
N PRO A 444 -32.55 -8.85 -22.39
CA PRO A 444 -33.13 -7.65 -22.97
C PRO A 444 -32.19 -6.94 -23.97
N HIS A 445 -30.92 -7.37 -24.07
CA HIS A 445 -29.88 -6.73 -24.90
C HIS A 445 -29.06 -7.78 -25.64
N ASP A 446 -28.59 -7.50 -26.86
CA ASP A 446 -27.70 -8.43 -27.57
C ASP A 446 -26.47 -8.83 -26.72
N THR A 447 -26.04 -10.10 -26.82
CA THR A 447 -24.88 -10.64 -26.09
C THR A 447 -23.63 -9.79 -26.27
N ALA A 448 -23.38 -9.22 -27.46
CA ALA A 448 -22.24 -8.35 -27.69
C ALA A 448 -22.33 -7.05 -26.88
N PHE A 449 -23.54 -6.48 -26.74
CA PHE A 449 -23.74 -5.30 -25.89
C PHE A 449 -23.55 -5.63 -24.42
N ALA A 450 -24.07 -6.75 -23.95
CA ALA A 450 -23.89 -7.18 -22.57
C ALA A 450 -22.41 -7.42 -22.22
N VAL A 451 -21.66 -8.11 -23.09
CA VAL A 451 -20.21 -8.32 -22.91
C VAL A 451 -19.44 -7.00 -22.90
N ASN A 452 -19.76 -6.09 -23.83
CA ASN A 452 -19.11 -4.79 -23.90
C ASN A 452 -19.39 -3.94 -22.65
N ALA A 453 -20.66 -3.84 -22.23
CA ALA A 453 -21.09 -3.12 -21.03
C ALA A 453 -20.49 -3.71 -19.74
N GLY A 454 -20.50 -5.05 -19.60
CA GLY A 454 -19.88 -5.73 -18.47
C GLY A 454 -18.37 -5.49 -18.40
N THR A 455 -17.69 -5.43 -19.55
CA THR A 455 -16.26 -5.09 -19.62
C THR A 455 -16.02 -3.61 -19.29
N ALA A 456 -16.90 -2.72 -19.75
CA ALA A 456 -16.81 -1.29 -19.47
C ALA A 456 -16.88 -0.98 -17.96
N ALA A 457 -17.66 -1.76 -17.21
CA ALA A 457 -17.75 -1.64 -15.76
C ALA A 457 -16.39 -1.78 -15.05
N TYR A 458 -15.43 -2.52 -15.63
CA TYR A 458 -14.08 -2.66 -15.07
C TYR A 458 -13.27 -1.37 -15.06
N PHE A 459 -13.60 -0.40 -15.91
CA PHE A 459 -12.85 0.86 -16.01
C PHE A 459 -13.37 1.93 -15.03
N THR A 460 -14.45 1.65 -14.30
CA THR A 460 -15.01 2.58 -13.30
C THR A 460 -14.08 2.82 -12.10
N MET A 461 -13.11 1.92 -11.88
CA MET A 461 -12.10 2.06 -10.83
C MET A 461 -11.25 3.34 -10.98
N ASP A 462 -10.97 3.80 -12.21
CA ASP A 462 -10.20 5.03 -12.40
C ASP A 462 -10.91 6.26 -11.84
N ARG A 463 -12.19 6.40 -12.19
CA ARG A 463 -13.06 7.48 -11.68
C ARG A 463 -13.19 7.39 -10.16
N ALA A 464 -13.38 6.18 -9.63
CA ALA A 464 -13.50 5.96 -8.19
C ALA A 464 -12.23 6.35 -7.42
N LEU A 465 -11.05 6.01 -7.95
CA LEU A 465 -9.77 6.39 -7.37
C LEU A 465 -9.52 7.89 -7.46
N GLY A 466 -9.89 8.54 -8.57
CA GLY A 466 -9.83 9.99 -8.70
C GLY A 466 -10.72 10.71 -7.67
N ALA A 467 -11.91 10.17 -7.40
CA ALA A 467 -12.84 10.74 -6.43
C ALA A 467 -12.45 10.47 -4.97
N ALA A 468 -12.01 9.25 -4.64
CA ALA A 468 -11.70 8.85 -3.27
C ALA A 468 -10.29 9.27 -2.82
N LEU A 469 -9.34 9.35 -3.74
CA LEU A 469 -7.91 9.60 -3.47
C LEU A 469 -7.32 10.67 -4.41
N PRO A 470 -7.90 11.89 -4.51
CA PRO A 470 -7.54 12.88 -5.53
C PRO A 470 -6.08 13.35 -5.49
N SER A 471 -5.42 13.26 -4.33
CA SER A 471 -4.03 13.71 -4.13
C SER A 471 -3.08 12.62 -3.62
N ASP A 472 -3.52 11.36 -3.55
CA ASP A 472 -2.73 10.24 -3.04
C ASP A 472 -2.35 9.26 -4.16
N SER A 473 -1.46 9.71 -5.05
CA SER A 473 -1.01 8.92 -6.21
C SER A 473 -0.35 7.61 -5.81
N PHE A 474 0.34 7.56 -4.66
CA PHE A 474 0.99 6.35 -4.18
C PHE A 474 -0.04 5.29 -3.81
N ARG A 475 -1.02 5.65 -2.97
CA ARG A 475 -2.08 4.72 -2.59
C ARG A 475 -2.97 4.35 -3.77
N ARG A 476 -3.21 5.28 -4.71
CA ARG A 476 -3.88 4.95 -5.98
C ARG A 476 -3.14 3.86 -6.74
N MET A 477 -1.82 3.94 -6.85
CA MET A 477 -1.02 2.92 -7.51
C MET A 477 -1.14 1.56 -6.81
N GLN A 478 -1.04 1.54 -5.47
CA GLN A 478 -1.20 0.28 -4.71
C GLN A 478 -2.57 -0.37 -4.93
N VAL A 479 -3.65 0.42 -4.90
CA VAL A 479 -5.00 -0.09 -5.17
C VAL A 479 -5.13 -0.56 -6.61
N TYR A 480 -4.53 0.15 -7.57
CA TYR A 480 -4.49 -0.27 -8.98
C TYR A 480 -3.77 -1.61 -9.17
N GLU A 481 -2.63 -1.82 -8.53
CA GLU A 481 -1.88 -3.07 -8.60
C GLU A 481 -2.72 -4.26 -8.12
N VAL A 482 -3.37 -4.09 -6.97
CA VAL A 482 -4.29 -5.10 -6.38
C VAL A 482 -5.49 -5.35 -7.30
N TYR A 483 -6.12 -4.29 -7.80
CA TYR A 483 -7.28 -4.37 -8.68
C TYR A 483 -6.98 -5.07 -10.01
N LEU A 484 -5.89 -4.68 -10.67
CA LEU A 484 -5.48 -5.30 -11.94
C LEU A 484 -5.03 -6.75 -11.74
N ALA A 485 -4.43 -7.10 -10.60
CA ALA A 485 -4.13 -8.48 -10.25
C ALA A 485 -5.41 -9.33 -10.09
N ALA A 486 -6.43 -8.80 -9.41
CA ALA A 486 -7.72 -9.47 -9.30
C ALA A 486 -8.39 -9.65 -10.66
N LEU A 487 -8.39 -8.64 -11.54
CA LEU A 487 -8.92 -8.81 -12.90
C LEU A 487 -8.24 -9.96 -13.64
N ARG A 488 -6.89 -10.06 -13.59
CA ARG A 488 -6.17 -11.18 -14.21
C ARG A 488 -6.56 -12.52 -13.59
N ALA A 489 -6.60 -12.60 -12.27
CA ALA A 489 -6.96 -13.82 -11.55
C ALA A 489 -8.39 -14.27 -11.87
N THR A 490 -9.36 -13.35 -11.84
CA THR A 490 -10.77 -13.66 -12.13
C THR A 490 -10.97 -14.12 -13.57
N HIS A 491 -10.23 -13.57 -14.54
CA HIS A 491 -10.26 -14.08 -15.91
C HIS A 491 -9.60 -15.46 -16.05
N ALA A 492 -8.51 -15.73 -15.32
CA ALA A 492 -7.88 -17.05 -15.29
C ALA A 492 -8.80 -18.10 -14.65
N GLY A 493 -9.41 -17.80 -13.50
CA GLY A 493 -10.38 -18.68 -12.85
C GLY A 493 -11.59 -18.95 -13.73
N ARG A 494 -12.05 -17.94 -14.48
CA ARG A 494 -13.15 -18.13 -15.44
C ARG A 494 -12.76 -18.97 -16.64
N ALA A 495 -11.52 -18.86 -17.13
CA ALA A 495 -11.02 -19.73 -18.19
C ALA A 495 -11.01 -21.20 -17.74
N LEU A 496 -10.61 -21.47 -16.49
CA LEU A 496 -10.68 -22.81 -15.89
C LEU A 496 -12.13 -23.31 -15.76
N ASP A 497 -13.05 -22.45 -15.29
CA ASP A 497 -14.47 -22.78 -15.17
C ASP A 497 -15.11 -23.13 -16.53
N LEU A 498 -14.74 -22.42 -17.60
CA LEU A 498 -15.23 -22.66 -18.97
C LEU A 498 -14.65 -23.93 -19.61
N GLN A 499 -13.38 -24.27 -19.32
CA GLN A 499 -12.82 -25.56 -19.71
C GLN A 499 -13.57 -26.71 -19.04
N GLY A 500 -14.18 -26.46 -17.89
CA GLY A 500 -14.84 -27.45 -17.08
C GLY A 500 -13.84 -28.36 -16.36
N HIS A 501 -14.37 -29.35 -15.64
CA HIS A 501 -13.58 -30.28 -14.83
C HIS A 501 -13.92 -31.74 -15.12
N HIS A 502 -14.31 -32.03 -16.37
CA HIS A 502 -14.79 -33.35 -16.80
C HIS A 502 -13.66 -34.37 -16.82
N GLU A 503 -12.47 -33.99 -17.26
CA GLU A 503 -11.30 -34.88 -17.28
C GLU A 503 -10.91 -35.28 -15.85
N GLU A 504 -10.83 -34.32 -14.93
CA GLU A 504 -10.52 -34.58 -13.53
C GLU A 504 -11.61 -35.40 -12.84
N MET A 505 -12.88 -35.16 -13.16
CA MET A 505 -14.00 -35.99 -12.69
C MET A 505 -13.86 -37.44 -13.16
N ASN A 506 -13.56 -37.66 -14.45
CA ASN A 506 -13.34 -38.98 -15.02
C ASN A 506 -12.13 -39.68 -14.39
N THR A 507 -11.03 -38.97 -14.18
CA THR A 507 -9.84 -39.49 -13.49
C THR A 507 -10.13 -39.82 -12.03
N ALA A 508 -10.87 -38.98 -11.31
CA ALA A 508 -11.26 -39.24 -9.94
C ALA A 508 -12.12 -40.51 -9.83
N LEU A 509 -13.11 -40.67 -10.71
CA LEU A 509 -13.95 -41.88 -10.78
C LEU A 509 -13.17 -43.13 -11.19
N SER A 510 -12.17 -43.02 -12.08
CA SER A 510 -11.38 -44.15 -12.57
C SER A 510 -10.25 -44.57 -11.63
N THR A 511 -9.81 -43.68 -10.73
CA THR A 511 -8.73 -43.96 -9.79
C THR A 511 -9.20 -44.13 -8.35
N GLY A 512 -10.35 -43.54 -8.00
CA GLY A 512 -10.81 -43.41 -6.61
C GLY A 512 -10.10 -42.31 -5.83
N HIS A 513 -9.24 -41.52 -6.48
CA HIS A 513 -8.49 -40.42 -5.87
C HIS A 513 -9.13 -39.07 -6.24
N TYR A 514 -9.96 -38.53 -5.35
CA TYR A 514 -10.75 -37.32 -5.59
C TYR A 514 -10.03 -36.00 -5.22
N GLU A 515 -8.91 -36.08 -4.50
CA GLU A 515 -8.18 -34.91 -4.03
C GLU A 515 -7.75 -33.93 -5.14
N PRO A 516 -7.24 -34.37 -6.31
CA PRO A 516 -6.91 -33.46 -7.41
C PRO A 516 -8.12 -32.68 -7.95
N LEU A 517 -9.30 -33.34 -8.04
CA LEU A 517 -10.54 -32.70 -8.47
C LEU A 517 -10.95 -31.60 -7.49
N PHE A 518 -10.91 -31.87 -6.18
CA PHE A 518 -11.23 -30.86 -5.16
C PHE A 518 -10.23 -29.70 -5.18
N ARG A 519 -8.94 -29.95 -5.42
CA ARG A 519 -7.94 -28.88 -5.56
C ARG A 519 -8.21 -28.00 -6.75
N LEU A 520 -8.54 -28.58 -7.91
CA LEU A 520 -8.85 -27.80 -9.10
C LEU A 520 -10.10 -26.95 -8.90
N LEU A 521 -11.19 -27.53 -8.36
CA LEU A 521 -12.41 -26.79 -8.02
C LEU A 521 -12.13 -25.64 -7.04
N SER A 522 -11.34 -25.91 -5.99
CA SER A 522 -10.93 -24.90 -5.02
C SER A 522 -10.14 -23.77 -5.70
N LEU A 523 -9.19 -24.11 -6.57
CA LEU A 523 -8.39 -23.14 -7.30
C LEU A 523 -9.23 -22.29 -8.25
N THR A 524 -10.19 -22.90 -8.97
CA THR A 524 -11.15 -22.18 -9.82
C THR A 524 -11.93 -21.16 -9.00
N HIS A 525 -12.45 -21.56 -7.83
CA HIS A 525 -13.22 -20.66 -6.96
C HIS A 525 -12.34 -19.58 -6.29
N GLN A 526 -11.11 -19.91 -5.92
CA GLN A 526 -10.14 -18.94 -5.40
C GLN A 526 -9.76 -17.91 -6.46
N LEU A 527 -9.53 -18.33 -7.71
CA LEU A 527 -9.15 -17.41 -8.78
C LEU A 527 -10.34 -16.59 -9.30
N LYS A 528 -11.56 -17.16 -9.36
CA LYS A 528 -12.76 -16.50 -9.90
C LYS A 528 -13.35 -15.50 -8.87
N PRO A 529 -14.29 -15.87 -7.98
CA PRO A 529 -14.80 -14.92 -6.99
C PRO A 529 -13.82 -14.66 -5.82
N GLY A 530 -12.99 -15.63 -5.41
CA GLY A 530 -12.06 -15.46 -4.30
C GLY A 530 -11.11 -14.28 -4.49
N ALA A 531 -10.47 -14.17 -5.66
CA ALA A 531 -9.50 -13.12 -5.95
C ALA A 531 -10.11 -11.71 -5.91
N LEU A 532 -11.36 -11.57 -6.34
CA LEU A 532 -12.10 -10.31 -6.27
C LEU A 532 -12.34 -9.89 -4.82
N PHE A 533 -12.86 -10.81 -3.99
CA PHE A 533 -13.11 -10.52 -2.58
C PHE A 533 -11.80 -10.33 -1.78
N GLY A 534 -10.75 -11.07 -2.14
CA GLY A 534 -9.40 -10.88 -1.60
C GLY A 534 -8.85 -9.49 -1.89
N ALA A 535 -8.93 -9.04 -3.15
CA ALA A 535 -8.51 -7.70 -3.55
C ALA A 535 -9.34 -6.59 -2.90
N LEU A 536 -10.63 -6.83 -2.68
CA LEU A 536 -11.50 -5.92 -1.96
C LEU A 536 -11.05 -5.74 -0.49
N CYS A 537 -10.83 -6.84 0.23
CA CYS A 537 -10.34 -6.79 1.61
C CYS A 537 -8.92 -6.24 1.71
N HIS A 538 -8.04 -6.57 0.76
CA HIS A 538 -6.69 -6.01 0.70
C HIS A 538 -6.75 -4.50 0.46
N THR A 539 -7.61 -4.04 -0.45
CA THR A 539 -7.81 -2.62 -0.74
C THR A 539 -8.36 -1.91 0.49
N ALA A 540 -9.35 -2.47 1.19
CA ALA A 540 -9.83 -1.92 2.47
C ALA A 540 -8.70 -1.77 3.49
N ALA A 541 -7.83 -2.77 3.61
CA ALA A 541 -6.68 -2.73 4.51
C ALA A 541 -5.66 -1.64 4.11
N LEU A 542 -5.37 -1.49 2.81
CA LEU A 542 -4.49 -0.43 2.29
C LEU A 542 -5.06 0.98 2.55
N LEU A 543 -6.37 1.15 2.39
CA LEU A 543 -7.08 2.41 2.64
C LEU A 543 -7.11 2.77 4.13
N ALA A 544 -7.16 1.76 5.01
CA ALA A 544 -7.08 1.92 6.45
C ALA A 544 -5.63 2.03 6.98
N GLU A 545 -4.62 2.02 6.10
CA GLU A 545 -3.20 2.07 6.45
C GLU A 545 -2.78 0.93 7.39
N ALA A 546 -3.38 -0.25 7.22
CA ALA A 546 -3.11 -1.41 8.05
C ALA A 546 -1.68 -1.94 7.86
N ALA A 547 -1.16 -2.63 8.87
CA ALA A 547 0.16 -3.25 8.79
C ALA A 547 0.19 -4.34 7.68
N PRO A 548 1.35 -4.63 7.07
CA PRO A 548 1.45 -5.63 5.99
C PRO A 548 0.87 -7.00 6.37
N ALA A 549 1.06 -7.44 7.62
CA ALA A 549 0.49 -8.69 8.11
C ALA A 549 -1.05 -8.67 8.14
N GLN A 550 -1.66 -7.53 8.53
CA GLN A 550 -3.11 -7.34 8.50
C GLN A 550 -3.61 -7.34 7.05
N CYS A 551 -2.92 -6.63 6.14
CA CYS A 551 -3.27 -6.61 4.71
C CYS A 551 -3.30 -8.02 4.12
N SER A 552 -2.23 -8.81 4.31
CA SER A 552 -2.16 -10.17 3.80
C SER A 552 -3.20 -11.11 4.44
N ALA A 553 -3.45 -10.97 5.75
CA ALA A 553 -4.43 -11.81 6.44
C ALA A 553 -5.87 -11.49 6.01
N LEU A 554 -6.21 -10.20 5.89
CA LEU A 554 -7.52 -9.75 5.40
C LEU A 554 -7.74 -10.11 3.94
N ALA A 555 -6.70 -10.06 3.10
CA ALA A 555 -6.78 -10.55 1.72
C ALA A 555 -7.17 -12.04 1.68
N ARG A 556 -6.50 -12.89 2.47
CA ARG A 556 -6.84 -14.32 2.59
C ARG A 556 -8.25 -14.56 3.13
N LEU A 557 -8.70 -13.75 4.08
CA LEU A 557 -10.08 -13.79 4.56
C LEU A 557 -11.07 -13.45 3.45
N GLY A 558 -10.78 -12.42 2.64
CA GLY A 558 -11.57 -12.09 1.46
C GLY A 558 -11.63 -13.24 0.45
N GLU A 559 -10.49 -13.87 0.14
CA GLU A 559 -10.44 -15.04 -0.75
C GLU A 559 -11.30 -16.21 -0.24
N ALA A 560 -11.23 -16.48 1.06
CA ALA A 560 -12.05 -17.49 1.73
C ALA A 560 -13.55 -17.15 1.64
N VAL A 561 -13.94 -15.89 1.88
CA VAL A 561 -15.32 -15.42 1.73
C VAL A 561 -15.82 -15.59 0.30
N GLY A 562 -15.05 -15.15 -0.70
CA GLY A 562 -15.45 -15.31 -2.11
C GLY A 562 -15.58 -16.77 -2.52
N THR A 563 -14.69 -17.63 -2.04
CA THR A 563 -14.74 -19.08 -2.29
C THR A 563 -15.95 -19.74 -1.62
N ALA A 564 -16.21 -19.40 -0.35
CA ALA A 564 -17.36 -19.89 0.40
C ALA A 564 -18.69 -19.42 -0.19
N CYS A 565 -18.76 -18.18 -0.68
CA CYS A 565 -19.90 -17.66 -1.44
C CYS A 565 -20.24 -18.60 -2.61
N GLN A 566 -19.25 -18.96 -3.42
CA GLN A 566 -19.44 -19.80 -4.60
C GLN A 566 -19.89 -21.22 -4.25
N ILE A 567 -19.29 -21.83 -3.22
CA ILE A 567 -19.72 -23.15 -2.73
C ILE A 567 -21.19 -23.09 -2.27
N THR A 568 -21.57 -22.00 -1.59
CA THR A 568 -22.93 -21.80 -1.11
C THR A 568 -23.91 -21.54 -2.25
N ASP A 569 -23.49 -20.82 -3.30
CA ASP A 569 -24.26 -20.65 -4.54
C ASP A 569 -24.53 -22.00 -5.22
N ASP A 570 -23.52 -22.86 -5.35
CA ASP A 570 -23.66 -24.19 -5.94
C ASP A 570 -24.64 -25.07 -5.14
N VAL A 571 -24.66 -24.93 -3.81
CA VAL A 571 -25.65 -25.62 -2.95
C VAL A 571 -27.05 -25.04 -3.15
N ALA A 572 -27.18 -23.71 -3.22
CA ALA A 572 -28.46 -23.04 -3.38
C ALA A 572 -29.12 -23.31 -4.75
N ASP A 573 -28.31 -23.50 -5.81
CA ASP A 573 -28.77 -23.94 -7.14
C ASP A 573 -29.54 -25.27 -7.06
N LEU A 574 -29.09 -26.20 -6.22
CA LEU A 574 -29.71 -27.51 -6.05
C LEU A 574 -30.94 -27.50 -5.13
N GLU A 575 -30.98 -26.61 -4.14
CA GLU A 575 -32.10 -26.48 -3.21
C GLU A 575 -33.28 -25.68 -3.81
N GLY A 576 -33.03 -24.84 -4.82
CA GLY A 576 -34.03 -23.99 -5.45
C GLY A 576 -34.42 -22.81 -4.56
N VAL A 577 -33.84 -21.63 -4.80
CA VAL A 577 -34.16 -20.42 -4.03
C VAL A 577 -35.58 -19.93 -4.39
N ARG A 578 -36.55 -20.14 -3.49
CA ARG A 578 -37.88 -19.50 -3.58
C ARG A 578 -37.78 -18.05 -3.09
N ARG A 579 -37.95 -17.08 -3.98
CA ARG A 579 -38.21 -15.67 -3.63
C ARG A 579 -39.63 -15.31 -4.11
N ASP A 580 -40.38 -14.60 -3.29
CA ASP A 580 -41.79 -14.31 -3.51
C ASP A 580 -42.06 -13.66 -4.88
N GLY A 581 -42.78 -14.38 -5.75
CA GLY A 581 -43.55 -13.83 -6.87
C GLY A 581 -42.80 -13.48 -8.17
N ALA A 582 -41.48 -13.60 -8.27
CA ALA A 582 -40.74 -13.35 -9.52
C ALA A 582 -39.87 -14.55 -9.90
N GLY A 583 -39.93 -14.95 -11.17
CA GLY A 583 -39.34 -16.19 -11.72
C GLY A 583 -37.99 -16.56 -11.10
N THR A 584 -37.97 -17.73 -10.46
CA THR A 584 -36.78 -18.30 -9.83
C THR A 584 -35.93 -19.01 -10.88
N GLN A 585 -34.60 -18.96 -10.72
CA GLN A 585 -33.69 -19.85 -11.44
C GLN A 585 -34.18 -21.30 -11.28
N GLN A 586 -34.24 -22.05 -12.39
CA GLN A 586 -34.71 -23.43 -12.37
C GLN A 586 -33.73 -24.25 -11.52
N ALA A 587 -34.22 -24.99 -10.52
CA ALA A 587 -33.36 -25.75 -9.62
C ALA A 587 -32.52 -26.77 -10.41
N GLY A 588 -31.22 -26.83 -10.11
CA GLY A 588 -30.27 -27.73 -10.75
C GLY A 588 -29.93 -27.36 -12.20
N GLU A 589 -29.84 -26.07 -12.53
CA GLU A 589 -29.40 -25.61 -13.85
C GLU A 589 -27.98 -26.10 -14.17
N ASN A 590 -27.10 -26.13 -13.17
CA ASN A 590 -25.75 -26.68 -13.33
C ASN A 590 -25.75 -28.17 -13.70
N LEU A 591 -26.72 -28.95 -13.18
CA LEU A 591 -26.85 -30.37 -13.50
C LEU A 591 -27.29 -30.58 -14.96
N LEU A 592 -28.22 -29.75 -15.46
CA LEU A 592 -28.65 -29.79 -16.86
C LEU A 592 -27.49 -29.55 -17.82
N ARG A 593 -26.50 -28.74 -17.41
CA ARG A 593 -25.27 -28.47 -18.18
C ARG A 593 -24.14 -29.47 -17.92
N ALA A 594 -24.37 -30.50 -17.10
CA ALA A 594 -23.34 -31.41 -16.61
C ALA A 594 -22.10 -30.68 -16.03
N LYS A 595 -22.32 -29.52 -15.39
CA LYS A 595 -21.25 -28.72 -14.78
C LYS A 595 -20.76 -29.43 -13.52
N VAL A 596 -19.45 -29.58 -13.41
CA VAL A 596 -18.82 -30.19 -12.24
C VAL A 596 -18.68 -29.15 -11.13
N THR A 597 -19.58 -29.20 -10.15
CA THR A 597 -19.61 -28.31 -8.98
C THR A 597 -19.14 -29.04 -7.71
N PHE A 598 -18.92 -28.30 -6.62
CA PHE A 598 -18.56 -28.90 -5.32
C PHE A 598 -19.58 -29.94 -4.83
N PRO A 599 -20.90 -29.68 -4.84
CA PRO A 599 -21.91 -30.68 -4.48
C PRO A 599 -21.82 -31.97 -5.28
N LEU A 600 -21.60 -31.87 -6.60
CA LEU A 600 -21.47 -33.04 -7.46
C LEU A 600 -20.17 -33.81 -7.15
N ALA A 601 -19.05 -33.10 -7.01
CA ALA A 601 -17.77 -33.70 -6.64
C ALA A 601 -17.83 -34.41 -5.27
N ARG A 602 -18.53 -33.82 -4.29
CA ARG A 602 -18.80 -34.46 -2.98
C ARG A 602 -19.67 -35.68 -3.12
N THR A 603 -20.71 -35.62 -3.94
CA THR A 603 -21.62 -36.75 -4.18
C THR A 603 -20.87 -37.97 -4.72
N VAL A 604 -20.06 -37.79 -5.77
CA VAL A 604 -19.32 -38.92 -6.36
C VAL A 604 -18.24 -39.49 -5.44
N ALA A 605 -17.77 -38.72 -4.46
CA ALA A 605 -16.83 -39.17 -3.44
C ALA A 605 -17.50 -39.90 -2.26
N LEU A 606 -18.80 -39.66 -2.04
CA LEU A 606 -19.59 -40.29 -0.97
C LEU A 606 -20.32 -41.57 -1.41
N LEU A 607 -20.67 -41.67 -2.70
CA LEU A 607 -21.35 -42.84 -3.24
C LEU A 607 -20.39 -44.00 -3.52
N PRO A 608 -20.90 -45.26 -3.50
CA PRO A 608 -20.17 -46.39 -4.06
C PRO A 608 -19.73 -46.11 -5.50
N ARG A 609 -18.55 -46.57 -5.89
CA ARG A 609 -17.95 -46.19 -7.18
C ARG A 609 -18.82 -46.51 -8.39
N GLN A 610 -19.51 -47.65 -8.39
CA GLN A 610 -20.45 -48.03 -9.46
C GLN A 610 -21.61 -47.04 -9.57
N ASP A 611 -22.17 -46.64 -8.43
CA ASP A 611 -23.26 -45.68 -8.32
C ASP A 611 -22.84 -44.26 -8.76
N ALA A 612 -21.62 -43.86 -8.36
CA ALA A 612 -21.03 -42.59 -8.76
C ALA A 612 -20.77 -42.53 -10.27
N THR A 613 -20.24 -43.61 -10.87
CA THR A 613 -20.03 -43.71 -12.31
C THR A 613 -21.36 -43.67 -13.08
N ALA A 614 -22.38 -44.40 -12.63
CA ALA A 614 -23.70 -44.38 -13.27
C ALA A 614 -24.36 -43.00 -13.19
N LEU A 615 -24.25 -42.32 -12.04
CA LEU A 615 -24.74 -40.95 -11.87
C LEU A 615 -24.03 -39.99 -12.84
N TRP A 616 -22.69 -40.05 -12.91
CA TRP A 616 -21.92 -39.20 -13.82
C TRP A 616 -22.25 -39.45 -15.30
N GLN A 617 -22.38 -40.71 -15.71
CA GLN A 617 -22.80 -41.06 -17.07
C GLN A 617 -24.20 -40.53 -17.42
N SER A 618 -25.12 -40.51 -16.46
CA SER A 618 -26.46 -39.93 -16.68
C SER A 618 -26.42 -38.41 -16.90
N LEU A 619 -25.51 -37.70 -16.23
CA LEU A 619 -25.31 -36.26 -16.41
C LEU A 619 -24.71 -35.96 -17.79
N VAL A 620 -23.63 -36.66 -18.16
CA VAL A 620 -22.96 -36.48 -19.47
C VAL A 620 -23.85 -36.91 -20.63
N GLY A 621 -24.73 -37.88 -20.42
CA GLY A 621 -25.73 -38.30 -21.41
C GLY A 621 -26.85 -37.29 -21.68
N GLY A 622 -26.92 -36.21 -20.91
CA GLY A 622 -27.97 -35.19 -20.97
C GLY A 622 -29.15 -35.54 -20.06
N LEU A 623 -29.54 -34.58 -19.22
CA LEU A 623 -30.70 -34.70 -18.34
C LEU A 623 -31.84 -33.80 -18.83
N ASP A 624 -33.07 -34.29 -18.68
CA ASP A 624 -34.26 -33.46 -18.67
C ASP A 624 -34.48 -32.85 -17.28
N THR A 625 -35.47 -31.96 -17.15
CA THR A 625 -35.82 -31.31 -15.87
C THR A 625 -36.10 -32.32 -14.75
N ASP A 626 -36.86 -33.38 -15.06
CA ASP A 626 -37.20 -34.41 -14.07
C ASP A 626 -35.95 -35.22 -13.65
N GLY A 627 -35.04 -35.48 -14.59
CA GLY A 627 -33.73 -36.07 -14.35
C GLY A 627 -32.88 -35.20 -13.43
N SER A 628 -32.82 -33.90 -13.68
CA SER A 628 -32.12 -32.94 -12.81
C SER A 628 -32.68 -32.97 -11.38
N HIS A 629 -34.01 -32.94 -11.21
CA HIS A 629 -34.64 -33.03 -9.89
C HIS A 629 -34.32 -34.35 -9.16
N ARG A 630 -34.32 -35.49 -9.87
CA ARG A 630 -33.94 -36.79 -9.29
C ARG A 630 -32.48 -36.81 -8.84
N VAL A 631 -31.57 -36.25 -9.65
CA VAL A 631 -30.15 -36.18 -9.29
C VAL A 631 -29.94 -35.22 -8.12
N ALA A 632 -30.59 -34.06 -8.11
CA ALA A 632 -30.54 -33.11 -7.00
C ALA A 632 -31.02 -33.75 -5.68
N ALA A 633 -32.14 -34.50 -5.70
CA ALA A 633 -32.61 -35.26 -4.55
C ALA A 633 -31.56 -36.27 -4.05
N ARG A 634 -30.90 -36.98 -4.97
CA ARG A 634 -29.84 -37.93 -4.62
C ARG A 634 -28.60 -37.26 -4.02
N ILE A 635 -28.22 -36.08 -4.52
CA ILE A 635 -27.13 -35.26 -3.96
C ILE A 635 -27.49 -34.80 -2.52
N HIS A 636 -28.75 -34.43 -2.30
CA HIS A 636 -29.25 -34.08 -0.98
C HIS A 636 -29.19 -35.29 -0.03
N ASP A 637 -29.75 -36.44 -0.43
CA ASP A 637 -29.92 -37.62 0.41
C ASP A 637 -28.58 -38.29 0.80
N CYS A 638 -27.54 -38.16 -0.03
CA CYS A 638 -26.21 -38.67 0.31
C CYS A 638 -25.42 -37.75 1.27
N GLY A 639 -25.98 -36.60 1.66
CA GLY A 639 -25.37 -35.66 2.60
C GLY A 639 -24.29 -34.76 1.98
N ALA A 640 -24.14 -34.72 0.66
CA ALA A 640 -23.14 -33.90 -0.01
C ALA A 640 -23.34 -32.40 0.24
N LEU A 641 -24.59 -31.91 0.26
CA LEU A 641 -24.90 -30.50 0.53
C LEU A 641 -24.45 -30.06 1.93
N ALA A 642 -24.77 -30.88 2.94
CA ALA A 642 -24.34 -30.63 4.31
C ALA A 642 -22.81 -30.62 4.42
N ARG A 643 -22.12 -31.52 3.68
CA ARG A 643 -20.67 -31.52 3.64
C ARG A 643 -20.09 -30.28 2.99
N CYS A 644 -20.66 -29.80 1.88
CA CYS A 644 -20.23 -28.56 1.23
C CYS A 644 -20.36 -27.34 2.15
N ARG A 645 -21.45 -27.24 2.92
CA ARG A 645 -21.62 -26.16 3.92
C ARG A 645 -20.54 -26.24 5.01
N ALA A 646 -20.29 -27.44 5.54
CA ALA A 646 -19.23 -27.64 6.53
C ALA A 646 -17.82 -27.32 5.99
N ASP A 647 -17.54 -27.63 4.72
CA ASP A 647 -16.28 -27.27 4.08
C ASP A 647 -16.15 -25.74 3.94
N ALA A 648 -17.23 -25.04 3.59
CA ALA A 648 -17.26 -23.58 3.51
C ALA A 648 -17.08 -22.91 4.88
N GLU A 649 -17.69 -23.46 5.93
CA GLU A 649 -17.50 -23.01 7.32
C GLU A 649 -16.04 -23.20 7.76
N THR A 650 -15.47 -24.38 7.52
CA THR A 650 -14.08 -24.69 7.87
C THR A 650 -13.12 -23.72 7.19
N LEU A 651 -13.33 -23.45 5.90
CA LEU A 651 -12.54 -22.49 5.13
C LEU A 651 -12.57 -21.09 5.75
N LEU A 652 -13.74 -20.63 6.19
CA LEU A 652 -13.90 -19.32 6.83
C LEU A 652 -13.31 -19.27 8.23
N ASP A 653 -13.41 -20.36 8.99
CA ASP A 653 -12.86 -20.48 10.33
C ASP A 653 -11.34 -20.46 10.33
N ASP A 654 -10.72 -21.21 9.42
CA ASP A 654 -9.27 -21.22 9.22
C ASP A 654 -8.76 -19.83 8.81
N ALA A 655 -9.45 -19.18 7.87
CA ALA A 655 -9.09 -17.82 7.45
C ALA A 655 -9.29 -16.79 8.58
N TRP A 656 -10.35 -16.94 9.37
CA TRP A 656 -10.61 -16.08 10.52
C TRP A 656 -9.57 -16.24 11.62
N ALA A 657 -9.13 -17.47 11.91
CA ALA A 657 -8.08 -17.74 12.88
C ALA A 657 -6.78 -16.96 12.55
N GLY A 658 -6.48 -16.81 11.25
CA GLY A 658 -5.35 -16.01 10.77
C GLY A 658 -5.50 -14.49 10.90
N VAL A 659 -6.72 -13.97 11.13
CA VAL A 659 -7.02 -12.53 11.22
C VAL A 659 -7.39 -12.09 12.63
N HIS A 660 -8.04 -12.95 13.42
CA HIS A 660 -8.65 -12.55 14.70
C HIS A 660 -7.64 -11.91 15.68
N GLY A 661 -6.44 -12.46 15.80
CA GLY A 661 -5.38 -11.91 16.65
C GLY A 661 -4.70 -10.65 16.12
N LEU A 662 -5.03 -10.23 14.89
CA LEU A 662 -4.49 -9.05 14.23
C LEU A 662 -5.47 -7.87 14.23
N LEU A 663 -6.72 -8.07 14.62
CA LEU A 663 -7.73 -7.03 14.70
C LEU A 663 -7.99 -6.63 16.16
N PRO A 664 -8.38 -5.37 16.43
CA PRO A 664 -8.83 -4.96 17.76
C PRO A 664 -10.04 -5.79 18.20
N ASP A 665 -10.12 -6.13 19.48
CA ASP A 665 -11.35 -6.69 20.04
C ASP A 665 -12.42 -5.59 20.13
N SER A 666 -13.40 -5.64 19.22
CA SER A 666 -14.38 -4.57 19.04
C SER A 666 -15.69 -5.09 18.44
N LEU A 667 -16.77 -4.31 18.61
CA LEU A 667 -18.05 -4.61 17.96
C LEU A 667 -17.92 -4.64 16.42
N ALA A 668 -17.02 -3.84 15.84
CA ALA A 668 -16.77 -3.84 14.40
C ALA A 668 -16.10 -5.14 13.94
N THR A 669 -15.16 -5.67 14.73
CA THR A 669 -14.55 -6.99 14.49
C THR A 669 -15.58 -8.12 14.61
N ALA A 670 -16.47 -8.05 15.60
CA ALA A 670 -17.58 -9.00 15.73
C ALA A 670 -18.55 -8.93 14.54
N ARG A 671 -18.84 -7.71 14.02
CA ARG A 671 -19.65 -7.54 12.80
C ARG A 671 -18.96 -8.10 11.56
N LEU A 672 -17.64 -7.91 11.41
CA LEU A 672 -16.88 -8.53 10.32
C LEU A 672 -17.01 -10.06 10.37
N ARG A 673 -16.87 -10.66 11.55
CA ARG A 673 -17.10 -12.11 11.73
C ARG A 673 -18.51 -12.51 11.33
N GLN A 674 -19.52 -11.75 11.78
CA GLN A 674 -20.92 -12.01 11.41
C GLN A 674 -21.13 -11.95 9.90
N VAL A 675 -20.58 -10.95 9.22
CA VAL A 675 -20.65 -10.84 7.75
C VAL A 675 -20.02 -12.06 7.06
N CYS A 676 -18.87 -12.55 7.55
CA CYS A 676 -18.28 -13.78 7.05
C CYS A 676 -19.19 -15.00 7.27
N THR A 677 -19.80 -15.14 8.45
CA THR A 677 -20.69 -16.29 8.76
C THR A 677 -22.00 -16.24 7.98
N ASP A 678 -22.56 -15.05 7.76
CA ASP A 678 -23.78 -14.84 6.96
C ASP A 678 -23.61 -15.33 5.51
N THR A 679 -22.37 -15.43 5.01
CA THR A 679 -22.04 -15.94 3.67
C THR A 679 -22.50 -17.38 3.47
N VAL A 680 -22.33 -18.25 4.47
CA VAL A 680 -22.69 -19.68 4.37
C VAL A 680 -24.16 -19.91 4.61
N TYR A 681 -24.72 -19.23 5.62
CA TYR A 681 -26.07 -19.48 6.11
C TYR A 681 -27.09 -18.50 5.57
N ARG A 682 -26.95 -18.09 4.29
CA ARG A 682 -27.84 -17.13 3.61
C ARG A 682 -29.24 -17.24 4.18
N ARG A 683 -29.59 -16.34 5.12
CA ARG A 683 -30.95 -16.32 5.64
C ARG A 683 -31.79 -16.03 4.40
N SER A 684 -32.67 -16.95 4.05
CA SER A 684 -33.93 -16.62 3.41
C SER A 684 -34.62 -15.64 4.36
N VAL A 685 -34.21 -14.38 4.29
CA VAL A 685 -34.96 -13.28 4.89
C VAL A 685 -36.23 -13.23 4.06
N GLY A 686 -37.26 -13.90 4.58
CA GLY A 686 -38.64 -13.70 4.17
C GLY A 686 -39.14 -12.32 4.57
#